data_AF-D3E217-F1
#
_entry.id   AF-D3E217-F1
#
_cell.length_a   1.000
_cell.length_b   1.000
_cell.length_c   1.000
_cell.angle_alpha   90.00
_cell.angle_beta   90.00
_cell.angle_gamma   90.00
#
_symmetry.space_group_name_H-M   'P 1'
#
loop_
_entity.id
_entity.type
_entity.pdbx_description
1 polymer ?
#
loop_
_entity_poly.entity_id
_entity_poly.type
_entity_poly.pdbx_seq_one_letter_code
_entity_poly.pdbx_strand_id
1 'polypeptide(L)'
;MLNKKIIIILTFILILSISSASASADSTDETILSDDSAGLINLDNSNNNLYLDDNQFNLANSNSDNSNNFNLDDSNSDNSNFYLDEDLDNKINENIKNTKTILKENNSSIASFSNLSHILSKASAGDTIILENDYKYDSAYDSQYQGGIEVNSITIDGNNHYIDGNGEARIFYLASDNIVLKNIKFINGFNSQGGAIYAKGTNVNITDCIFENNLAPDNGGAIYVEGNASIKSVKFINNSAGYGGAAYINDSSILEDLIFTGNVANIEGGAVYIGGSSNITNCIFDGNLADKGAAIFIPAKESPMTPSEDVPFDESDLNSTDMDLDSTDMDDNSTDYNFTDMDDNSTDYNFTDMDDNSTDMDDYPDESDEDFPDGGDYVFPDWWEGDEFEYDGIECINVFITNSTFINSNDFYRGAIFSEHDNNISIDGCLFENMSSQYAPAIYCNVMVNILINNTGFKNLHANGTGGAMAFLDNVYAIVDNCSFKNISSSKNGGAIFYDSNSWGHSSPVSLIVLNSSFLNCSSDYGGAIVVLGGGFKSKDSSFINNSARYGAGAVHVYTDYDILVYDTVFYNNRLNEDNTSFGGALFIDSAEKAIINNTRFVNNSNDAIYAYESRIKINNSYFENNDEYLRSIYTEGLILGDNKYNDDTLVDLDYDPTYIIIGTGEGLKLDLINNTIDVTTIPSSFLAADWGWMSPFKNQDFSGGCWCFSTCAAIESALLKSTQKTYSLSMQNMQKLSTEYSKYGNNHIVEAGSTIVALHYALSWMGVFPEEYDTFDMIGKLSRQISTNETIHIQDAAFTYPRSISYDIDQIKQTIMKYGTVTSDFYAVNEAPNFNENTSAFYCNETDGRDATHAVAVVGWDDNYPASNFLVTPPGDGAWIIKNSYGEENYDHGYVYVSYYDTVFNIDGGVAYLFENTENYTKNYQTDIGGDIFLVNDSDSYSYKNSYQSIGDDYISAVGTCFNDADEDYTVEIYVNNVLKTSQSGKSPFRGFHTIKLENQIQVKIGDNFTVVMKTHSVPIVNTSRMHFKANVSFIDNGTGWKDASDDNATVLLKVYTMETLRENLTDRIPTRIDCKNMTTTAVAAEDGRIGKYFVVFLKDENGTALSNKPIKIGFNGRVYDRTTDENGSAKLQINLAYKGTYTFAIGFLGDNDYLGAFEVAKITVKVQTPKLATSNKSYKASAKTKSLTATFKTANGKVVANKKISFTVNGKTYSAKTNSKGIATVKVSLNKKGTYSFTVKFAGDNTFAAVSKKGKLTLS
;
A
#
# COMPACT_ATOMS: atom_id res chain seq x y z
N MET A 1 -38.50 16.07 0.39
CA MET A 1 -37.87 17.11 -0.47
C MET A 1 -36.81 17.94 0.24
N LEU A 2 -36.83 18.13 1.58
CA LEU A 2 -35.91 19.05 2.27
C LEU A 2 -34.42 18.63 2.20
N ASN A 3 -34.09 17.35 2.44
CA ASN A 3 -32.69 16.88 2.46
C ASN A 3 -31.95 17.16 1.14
N LYS A 4 -32.62 17.07 -0.02
CA LYS A 4 -32.00 17.43 -1.31
C LYS A 4 -31.56 18.91 -1.37
N LYS A 5 -32.19 19.83 -0.63
CA LYS A 5 -31.69 21.21 -0.51
C LYS A 5 -30.47 21.31 0.41
N ILE A 6 -30.45 20.60 1.54
CA ILE A 6 -29.33 20.64 2.51
C ILE A 6 -28.07 20.00 1.90
N ILE A 7 -28.21 18.85 1.24
CA ILE A 7 -27.14 18.21 0.48
C ILE A 7 -26.64 19.16 -0.61
N ILE A 8 -27.53 19.75 -1.42
CA ILE A 8 -27.13 20.75 -2.43
C ILE A 8 -26.37 21.93 -1.78
N ILE A 9 -26.76 22.42 -0.60
CA ILE A 9 -26.05 23.50 0.10
C ILE A 9 -24.63 23.09 0.49
N LEU A 10 -24.46 21.90 1.10
CA LEU A 10 -23.14 21.38 1.47
C LEU A 10 -22.26 21.14 0.25
N THR A 11 -22.78 20.46 -0.78
CA THR A 11 -22.05 20.24 -2.04
C THR A 11 -21.71 21.55 -2.76
N PHE A 12 -22.56 22.58 -2.74
CA PHE A 12 -22.22 23.88 -3.33
C PHE A 12 -21.17 24.66 -2.53
N ILE A 13 -21.13 24.49 -1.20
CA ILE A 13 -20.06 25.04 -0.36
C ILE A 13 -18.74 24.34 -0.70
N LEU A 14 -18.74 23.00 -0.79
CA LEU A 14 -17.55 22.21 -1.16
C LEU A 14 -17.01 22.57 -2.56
N ILE A 15 -17.89 22.68 -3.56
CA ILE A 15 -17.55 23.12 -4.92
C ILE A 15 -16.99 24.54 -4.94
N LEU A 16 -17.41 25.43 -4.03
CA LEU A 16 -16.86 26.78 -3.89
C LEU A 16 -15.50 26.84 -3.17
N SER A 17 -15.09 25.77 -2.48
CA SER A 17 -13.69 25.57 -2.03
C SER A 17 -12.81 25.13 -3.20
N ILE A 18 -13.25 24.09 -3.93
CA ILE A 18 -12.49 23.40 -4.97
C ILE A 18 -12.29 24.28 -6.23
N SER A 19 -13.27 25.13 -6.58
CA SER A 19 -13.20 26.01 -7.76
C SER A 19 -12.26 27.22 -7.64
N SER A 20 -11.36 27.23 -6.66
CA SER A 20 -10.27 28.21 -6.53
C SER A 20 -9.14 28.03 -7.59
N ALA A 21 -9.03 26.84 -8.19
CA ALA A 21 -7.92 26.44 -9.07
C ALA A 21 -8.08 26.75 -10.58
N SER A 22 -8.99 27.63 -11.02
CA SER A 22 -9.21 27.86 -12.48
C SER A 22 -9.69 29.26 -12.91
N ALA A 23 -9.05 30.35 -12.44
CA ALA A 23 -9.57 31.71 -12.70
C ALA A 23 -8.61 32.89 -12.98
N SER A 24 -7.42 32.70 -13.60
CA SER A 24 -6.92 33.63 -14.66
C SER A 24 -5.54 33.29 -15.21
N ALA A 25 -5.45 33.08 -16.53
CA ALA A 25 -4.20 33.19 -17.28
C ALA A 25 -4.15 34.50 -18.10
N ASP A 26 -2.92 34.94 -18.42
CA ASP A 26 -2.52 35.92 -19.44
C ASP A 26 -2.92 37.42 -19.31
N SER A 27 -1.91 38.28 -19.07
CA SER A 27 -1.51 39.32 -20.05
C SER A 27 -0.22 40.10 -19.65
N THR A 28 0.90 39.72 -20.28
CA THR A 28 2.01 40.59 -20.74
C THR A 28 2.55 41.76 -19.88
N ASP A 29 3.84 41.71 -19.52
CA ASP A 29 4.84 42.76 -19.84
C ASP A 29 6.26 42.14 -19.67
N GLU A 30 7.22 42.48 -20.53
CA GLU A 30 8.55 41.83 -20.61
C GLU A 30 9.60 42.43 -19.66
N THR A 31 10.49 41.58 -19.11
CA THR A 31 11.89 41.87 -18.68
C THR A 31 12.19 42.95 -17.61
N ILE A 32 13.09 42.61 -16.67
CA ILE A 32 14.48 43.12 -16.68
C ILE A 32 15.37 42.22 -15.79
N LEU A 33 16.60 42.00 -16.26
CA LEU A 33 17.63 41.12 -15.72
C LEU A 33 18.17 41.53 -14.34
N SER A 34 18.64 40.52 -13.60
CA SER A 34 20.02 40.51 -13.07
C SER A 34 20.52 39.06 -13.05
N ASP A 35 21.54 38.77 -13.85
CA ASP A 35 22.27 37.49 -13.85
C ASP A 35 23.04 37.28 -12.52
N ASP A 36 23.41 36.02 -12.22
CA ASP A 36 24.84 35.67 -12.32
C ASP A 36 25.10 34.15 -12.53
N SER A 37 26.04 33.87 -13.44
CA SER A 37 26.87 32.66 -13.61
C SER A 37 26.26 31.23 -13.58
N ALA A 38 25.83 30.71 -14.76
CA ALA A 38 26.29 29.44 -15.36
C ALA A 38 25.61 29.20 -16.74
N GLY A 39 26.19 28.55 -17.76
CA GLY A 39 27.54 27.96 -17.82
C GLY A 39 28.01 27.40 -19.20
N LEU A 40 27.15 27.34 -20.24
CA LEU A 40 27.38 26.65 -21.55
C LEU A 40 27.32 25.09 -21.41
N ILE A 41 27.07 24.26 -22.44
CA ILE A 41 27.18 24.42 -23.90
C ILE A 41 25.92 23.92 -24.67
N ASN A 42 25.34 24.85 -25.42
CA ASN A 42 24.73 24.75 -26.77
C ASN A 42 24.59 23.38 -27.50
N LEU A 43 23.36 23.04 -27.89
CA LEU A 43 23.03 22.21 -29.07
C LEU A 43 21.78 22.80 -29.76
N ASP A 44 21.76 22.84 -31.10
CA ASP A 44 20.72 23.53 -31.89
C ASP A 44 20.45 22.82 -33.24
N ASN A 45 19.25 23.04 -33.80
CA ASN A 45 18.70 22.59 -35.09
C ASN A 45 18.44 21.08 -35.31
N SER A 46 17.21 20.69 -34.94
CA SER A 46 16.13 20.30 -35.88
C SER A 46 16.45 19.60 -37.22
N ASN A 47 15.66 18.57 -37.54
CA ASN A 47 15.03 18.44 -38.86
C ASN A 47 13.71 17.63 -38.78
N ASN A 48 12.78 17.89 -39.70
CA ASN A 48 11.47 17.23 -39.77
C ASN A 48 11.51 15.98 -40.67
N ASN A 49 10.66 14.98 -40.37
CA ASN A 49 9.67 14.38 -41.28
C ASN A 49 8.67 13.59 -40.39
N LEU A 50 7.32 13.70 -40.43
CA LEU A 50 6.32 13.82 -41.50
C LEU A 50 5.84 12.45 -42.05
N TYR A 51 4.99 11.76 -41.27
CA TYR A 51 3.90 10.81 -41.64
C TYR A 51 2.89 10.87 -40.46
N LEU A 52 1.63 11.33 -40.63
CA LEU A 52 0.44 10.79 -41.31
C LEU A 52 -0.39 9.82 -40.43
N ASP A 53 -1.68 10.14 -40.30
CA ASP A 53 -2.62 9.61 -39.28
C ASP A 53 -3.21 8.21 -39.58
N ASP A 54 -3.71 7.61 -38.50
CA ASP A 54 -4.87 6.69 -38.40
C ASP A 54 -5.02 5.52 -39.38
N ASN A 55 -5.12 4.31 -38.83
CA ASN A 55 -6.46 3.75 -38.55
C ASN A 55 -6.45 2.66 -37.46
N GLN A 56 -7.63 2.42 -36.89
CA GLN A 56 -7.87 1.54 -35.73
C GLN A 56 -7.89 0.05 -36.10
N PHE A 57 -7.56 -0.81 -35.15
CA PHE A 57 -8.32 -2.05 -34.91
C PHE A 57 -8.27 -2.43 -33.42
N ASN A 58 -9.44 -2.59 -32.80
CA ASN A 58 -9.55 -3.21 -31.47
C ASN A 58 -9.46 -4.73 -31.62
N LEU A 59 -8.80 -5.38 -30.65
CA LEU A 59 -9.13 -6.75 -30.25
C LEU A 59 -9.60 -6.70 -28.81
N ALA A 60 -10.65 -7.47 -28.50
CA ALA A 60 -11.22 -7.60 -27.17
C ALA A 60 -11.26 -9.08 -26.79
N ASN A 61 -11.16 -9.36 -25.49
CA ASN A 61 -11.13 -10.72 -24.96
C ASN A 61 -12.40 -11.51 -25.32
N SER A 62 -12.22 -12.81 -25.56
CA SER A 62 -13.21 -13.84 -25.25
C SER A 62 -12.48 -15.15 -24.94
N ASN A 63 -12.53 -15.60 -23.69
CA ASN A 63 -12.03 -16.91 -23.31
C ASN A 63 -12.90 -18.03 -23.90
N SER A 64 -12.33 -19.23 -23.92
CA SER A 64 -12.97 -20.55 -23.84
C SER A 64 -14.45 -20.69 -24.19
N ASP A 65 -14.75 -21.63 -25.09
CA ASP A 65 -15.68 -22.70 -24.69
C ASP A 65 -15.31 -24.04 -25.37
N ASN A 66 -15.70 -25.15 -24.76
CA ASN A 66 -15.16 -26.49 -25.08
C ASN A 66 -16.27 -27.47 -25.57
N SER A 67 -15.84 -28.65 -26.02
CA SER A 67 -16.59 -29.90 -26.20
C SER A 67 -17.35 -30.20 -27.51
N ASN A 68 -17.51 -31.51 -27.74
CA ASN A 68 -18.57 -32.18 -28.50
C ASN A 68 -18.56 -32.20 -30.05
N ASN A 69 -17.56 -32.90 -30.59
CA ASN A 69 -17.75 -34.21 -31.24
C ASN A 69 -19.02 -34.42 -32.10
N PHE A 70 -18.87 -34.42 -33.43
CA PHE A 70 -19.75 -35.17 -34.36
C PHE A 70 -18.96 -35.66 -35.58
N ASN A 71 -19.41 -36.78 -36.19
CA ASN A 71 -18.75 -37.49 -37.28
C ASN A 71 -19.78 -37.92 -38.35
N LEU A 72 -19.31 -38.24 -39.56
CA LEU A 72 -19.99 -38.87 -40.72
C LEU A 72 -21.02 -38.04 -41.54
N ASP A 73 -20.63 -37.69 -42.77
CA ASP A 73 -21.21 -38.14 -44.07
C ASP A 73 -20.88 -37.08 -45.17
N ASP A 74 -19.92 -37.32 -46.08
CA ASP A 74 -19.94 -38.16 -47.31
C ASP A 74 -20.69 -37.55 -48.52
N SER A 75 -19.95 -37.33 -49.62
CA SER A 75 -20.44 -37.67 -50.99
C SER A 75 -19.35 -37.58 -52.10
N ASN A 76 -18.57 -38.66 -52.22
CA ASN A 76 -18.30 -39.40 -53.48
C ASN A 76 -17.53 -38.85 -54.73
N SER A 77 -17.00 -39.83 -55.48
CA SER A 77 -16.41 -39.83 -56.85
C SER A 77 -15.01 -39.17 -57.05
N ASP A 78 -14.06 -39.76 -57.81
CA ASP A 78 -14.10 -40.99 -58.64
C ASP A 78 -12.76 -41.78 -58.70
N ASN A 79 -12.75 -42.92 -59.41
CA ASN A 79 -11.89 -44.11 -59.17
C ASN A 79 -10.58 -44.30 -59.98
N SER A 80 -9.58 -44.97 -59.37
CA SER A 80 -8.58 -45.92 -59.96
C SER A 80 -7.52 -45.41 -60.97
N ASN A 81 -6.31 -45.97 -61.25
CA ASN A 81 -5.39 -47.05 -60.78
C ASN A 81 -4.02 -46.90 -61.57
N PHE A 82 -2.85 -47.57 -61.40
CA PHE A 82 -2.29 -48.66 -60.56
C PHE A 82 -0.72 -48.73 -60.65
N TYR A 83 -0.05 -49.29 -59.61
CA TYR A 83 1.27 -50.02 -59.50
C TYR A 83 2.52 -49.79 -60.40
N LEU A 84 3.71 -49.71 -59.73
CA LEU A 84 5.09 -50.21 -60.03
C LEU A 84 5.75 -49.97 -61.42
N ASP A 85 7.06 -49.74 -61.57
CA ASP A 85 8.22 -50.58 -61.14
C ASP A 85 9.60 -49.85 -61.25
N GLU A 86 10.72 -50.57 -61.10
CA GLU A 86 12.13 -50.09 -61.01
C GLU A 86 12.83 -49.55 -62.30
N ASP A 87 13.94 -48.83 -62.06
CA ASP A 87 15.18 -48.67 -62.85
C ASP A 87 15.16 -48.40 -64.38
N LEU A 88 15.65 -47.21 -64.76
CA LEU A 88 16.50 -47.10 -65.96
C LEU A 88 17.53 -45.96 -65.84
N ASP A 89 18.63 -46.21 -65.13
CA ASP A 89 19.87 -45.47 -65.37
C ASP A 89 20.45 -45.78 -66.78
N ASN A 90 21.27 -44.87 -67.31
CA ASN A 90 22.16 -44.94 -68.49
C ASN A 90 21.76 -44.21 -69.81
N LYS A 91 22.72 -43.38 -70.26
CA LYS A 91 23.02 -42.92 -71.65
C LYS A 91 22.18 -41.79 -72.27
N ILE A 92 22.52 -40.56 -71.88
CA ILE A 92 23.19 -39.67 -72.84
C ILE A 92 24.49 -39.17 -72.21
N ASN A 93 25.61 -39.59 -72.77
CA ASN A 93 26.94 -39.14 -72.35
C ASN A 93 27.70 -38.77 -73.62
N GLU A 94 28.01 -37.47 -73.81
CA GLU A 94 29.26 -36.96 -74.41
C GLU A 94 29.20 -35.45 -74.78
N ASN A 95 30.38 -34.81 -74.77
CA ASN A 95 30.73 -33.60 -75.53
C ASN A 95 30.10 -32.23 -75.15
N ILE A 96 30.23 -31.80 -73.88
CA ILE A 96 30.80 -30.47 -73.60
C ILE A 96 31.94 -30.58 -72.58
N LYS A 97 33.19 -30.55 -73.07
CA LYS A 97 34.36 -30.09 -72.30
C LYS A 97 34.95 -28.87 -73.01
N ASN A 98 35.52 -27.95 -72.23
CA ASN A 98 36.25 -26.75 -72.65
C ASN A 98 35.41 -25.61 -73.29
N THR A 99 34.72 -24.81 -72.48
CA THR A 99 35.07 -23.37 -72.43
C THR A 99 34.78 -22.79 -71.04
N LYS A 100 35.62 -21.86 -70.57
CA LYS A 100 35.45 -21.15 -69.31
C LYS A 100 34.69 -19.84 -69.57
N THR A 101 33.40 -19.80 -69.24
CA THR A 101 32.58 -18.59 -69.32
C THR A 101 31.95 -18.34 -67.95
N ILE A 102 32.22 -17.17 -67.37
CA ILE A 102 31.68 -16.79 -66.05
C ILE A 102 30.27 -16.24 -66.25
N LEU A 103 29.28 -16.93 -65.70
CA LEU A 103 28.02 -16.34 -65.27
C LEU A 103 28.02 -16.36 -63.74
N LYS A 104 27.53 -15.28 -63.12
CA LYS A 104 27.25 -15.27 -61.69
C LYS A 104 25.87 -15.89 -61.47
N GLU A 105 25.83 -17.06 -60.88
CA GLU A 105 24.62 -17.57 -60.22
C GLU A 105 24.82 -17.40 -58.72
N ASN A 106 23.92 -16.63 -58.08
CA ASN A 106 23.92 -16.45 -56.63
C ASN A 106 23.15 -17.63 -56.01
N ASN A 107 23.82 -18.77 -55.82
CA ASN A 107 23.32 -19.89 -55.04
C ASN A 107 24.15 -20.05 -53.76
N SER A 108 23.81 -19.28 -52.73
CA SER A 108 24.15 -19.61 -51.33
C SER A 108 23.01 -20.47 -50.78
N SER A 109 23.08 -21.79 -51.04
CA SER A 109 22.20 -22.75 -50.36
C SER A 109 22.57 -22.78 -48.89
N ILE A 110 21.61 -22.49 -48.00
CA ILE A 110 21.77 -22.68 -46.56
C ILE A 110 22.12 -24.16 -46.33
N ALA A 111 23.13 -24.42 -45.49
CA ALA A 111 23.65 -25.75 -45.26
C ALA A 111 22.90 -26.46 -44.12
N SER A 112 22.83 -27.79 -44.16
CA SER A 112 22.08 -28.56 -43.15
C SER A 112 22.90 -28.76 -41.86
N PHE A 113 22.27 -29.16 -40.76
CA PHE A 113 22.99 -29.53 -39.53
C PHE A 113 23.92 -30.73 -39.76
N SER A 114 23.55 -31.67 -40.64
CA SER A 114 24.45 -32.73 -41.12
C SER A 114 25.70 -32.20 -41.84
N ASN A 115 25.62 -31.04 -42.52
CA ASN A 115 26.81 -30.41 -43.11
C ASN A 115 27.71 -29.79 -42.03
N LEU A 116 27.12 -29.11 -41.04
CA LEU A 116 27.85 -28.52 -39.91
C LEU A 116 28.55 -29.60 -39.07
N SER A 117 27.80 -30.63 -38.63
CA SER A 117 28.34 -31.77 -37.88
C SER A 117 29.50 -32.45 -38.63
N HIS A 118 29.39 -32.63 -39.96
CA HIS A 118 30.47 -33.21 -40.78
C HIS A 118 31.72 -32.31 -40.94
N ILE A 119 31.64 -31.02 -40.61
CA ILE A 119 32.80 -30.12 -40.51
C ILE A 119 33.40 -30.25 -39.11
N LEU A 120 32.57 -30.13 -38.06
CA LEU A 120 33.02 -30.21 -36.66
C LEU A 120 33.64 -31.57 -36.32
N SER A 121 33.13 -32.68 -36.86
CA SER A 121 33.62 -34.05 -36.64
C SER A 121 35.02 -34.33 -37.21
N LYS A 122 35.70 -33.33 -37.79
CA LYS A 122 37.07 -33.43 -38.31
C LYS A 122 38.07 -32.61 -37.50
N ALA A 123 37.59 -31.77 -36.58
CA ALA A 123 38.44 -30.97 -35.71
C ALA A 123 39.07 -31.84 -34.63
N SER A 124 40.34 -31.59 -34.32
CA SER A 124 41.02 -32.09 -33.14
C SER A 124 40.85 -31.10 -31.98
N ALA A 125 41.03 -31.57 -30.74
CA ALA A 125 40.97 -30.67 -29.57
C ALA A 125 41.98 -29.51 -29.71
N GLY A 126 41.50 -28.28 -29.53
CA GLY A 126 42.26 -27.04 -29.73
C GLY A 126 42.25 -26.47 -31.16
N ASP A 127 41.64 -27.13 -32.14
CA ASP A 127 41.49 -26.57 -33.50
C ASP A 127 40.51 -25.39 -33.51
N THR A 128 40.65 -24.53 -34.54
CA THR A 128 39.69 -23.46 -34.85
C THR A 128 38.98 -23.76 -36.17
N ILE A 129 37.65 -23.89 -36.12
CA ILE A 129 36.77 -23.93 -37.28
C ILE A 129 36.24 -22.52 -37.55
N ILE A 130 36.22 -22.10 -38.82
CA ILE A 130 35.59 -20.88 -39.28
C ILE A 130 34.37 -21.28 -40.13
N LEU A 131 33.21 -20.65 -39.89
CA LEU A 131 32.01 -20.88 -40.70
C LEU A 131 32.07 -20.07 -42.00
N GLU A 132 31.66 -20.72 -43.10
CA GLU A 132 31.68 -20.19 -44.48
C GLU A 132 30.27 -20.17 -45.10
N ASN A 133 29.24 -20.58 -44.35
CA ASN A 133 27.84 -20.64 -44.75
C ASN A 133 26.95 -20.41 -43.51
N ASP A 134 25.72 -19.99 -43.75
CA ASP A 134 24.65 -20.10 -42.76
C ASP A 134 24.13 -21.55 -42.70
N TYR A 135 23.66 -21.99 -41.53
CA TYR A 135 23.16 -23.35 -41.32
C TYR A 135 21.72 -23.36 -40.80
N LYS A 136 20.95 -24.36 -41.17
CA LYS A 136 19.55 -24.55 -40.73
C LYS A 136 19.23 -26.02 -40.54
N TYR A 137 18.47 -26.32 -39.50
CA TYR A 137 17.90 -27.65 -39.24
C TYR A 137 16.75 -27.94 -40.21
N ASP A 138 16.78 -29.13 -40.82
CA ASP A 138 15.67 -29.69 -41.61
C ASP A 138 15.35 -31.09 -41.08
N SER A 139 14.18 -31.26 -40.46
CA SER A 139 13.74 -32.53 -39.85
C SER A 139 13.62 -33.70 -40.84
N ALA A 140 13.62 -33.45 -42.16
CA ALA A 140 13.68 -34.51 -43.16
C ALA A 140 15.08 -35.15 -43.32
N TYR A 141 16.15 -34.49 -42.84
CA TYR A 141 17.55 -34.93 -43.02
C TYR A 141 18.40 -34.91 -41.74
N ASP A 142 18.04 -34.07 -40.78
CA ASP A 142 18.85 -33.75 -39.60
C ASP A 142 18.27 -34.28 -38.28
N SER A 143 17.23 -35.12 -38.30
CA SER A 143 16.48 -35.55 -37.08
C SER A 143 17.34 -36.16 -35.97
N GLN A 144 18.47 -36.80 -36.30
CA GLN A 144 19.48 -37.26 -35.33
C GLN A 144 20.13 -36.13 -34.49
N TYR A 145 20.00 -34.87 -34.90
CA TYR A 145 20.52 -33.68 -34.23
C TYR A 145 19.45 -32.87 -33.49
N GLN A 146 18.24 -33.41 -33.29
CA GLN A 146 17.18 -32.71 -32.54
C GLN A 146 17.62 -32.28 -31.12
N GLY A 147 18.45 -33.08 -30.48
CA GLY A 147 19.07 -32.78 -29.17
C GLY A 147 20.29 -31.84 -29.24
N GLY A 148 20.66 -31.33 -30.42
CA GLY A 148 21.83 -30.50 -30.66
C GLY A 148 22.97 -31.26 -31.34
N ILE A 149 23.82 -30.54 -32.07
CA ILE A 149 25.09 -31.09 -32.57
C ILE A 149 26.08 -31.10 -31.39
N GLU A 150 26.67 -32.26 -31.11
CA GLU A 150 27.72 -32.40 -30.10
C GLU A 150 29.01 -31.67 -30.52
N VAL A 151 29.58 -30.86 -29.61
CA VAL A 151 30.80 -30.09 -29.84
C VAL A 151 31.90 -30.57 -28.87
N ASN A 152 33.06 -30.92 -29.42
CA ASN A 152 34.28 -31.26 -28.67
C ASN A 152 35.08 -29.99 -28.33
N SER A 153 36.13 -30.08 -27.50
CA SER A 153 37.01 -28.97 -27.06
C SER A 153 37.70 -28.18 -28.21
N ILE A 154 36.97 -27.31 -28.90
CA ILE A 154 37.42 -26.57 -30.10
C ILE A 154 36.95 -25.11 -30.06
N THR A 155 37.53 -24.28 -30.93
CA THR A 155 36.99 -22.94 -31.23
C THR A 155 36.12 -22.98 -32.49
N ILE A 156 34.92 -22.41 -32.43
CA ILE A 156 34.06 -22.13 -33.59
C ILE A 156 33.94 -20.61 -33.74
N ASP A 157 34.46 -20.09 -34.85
CA ASP A 157 34.26 -18.71 -35.29
C ASP A 157 33.15 -18.67 -36.35
N GLY A 158 32.02 -18.08 -36.00
CA GLY A 158 30.86 -17.95 -36.87
C GLY A 158 31.07 -17.02 -38.04
N ASN A 159 32.08 -16.14 -38.02
CA ASN A 159 32.33 -15.17 -39.10
C ASN A 159 31.09 -14.30 -39.45
N ASN A 160 30.17 -14.11 -38.49
CA ASN A 160 28.85 -13.46 -38.62
C ASN A 160 27.76 -14.27 -39.36
N HIS A 161 27.95 -15.57 -39.57
CA HIS A 161 26.91 -16.49 -40.03
C HIS A 161 25.90 -16.84 -38.94
N TYR A 162 24.71 -17.26 -39.35
CA TYR A 162 23.69 -17.77 -38.43
C TYR A 162 23.55 -19.29 -38.45
N ILE A 163 23.03 -19.84 -37.36
CA ILE A 163 22.60 -21.22 -37.22
C ILE A 163 21.15 -21.21 -36.72
N ASP A 164 20.26 -21.86 -37.46
CA ASP A 164 18.80 -21.80 -37.30
C ASP A 164 18.23 -23.18 -36.89
N GLY A 165 17.73 -23.29 -35.65
CA GLY A 165 17.09 -24.49 -35.11
C GLY A 165 15.68 -24.77 -35.66
N ASN A 166 15.15 -23.90 -36.53
CA ASN A 166 13.84 -23.97 -37.18
C ASN A 166 12.62 -24.06 -36.22
N GLY A 167 12.80 -23.86 -34.92
CA GLY A 167 11.79 -24.11 -33.90
C GLY A 167 11.58 -25.60 -33.59
N GLU A 168 12.47 -26.49 -34.04
CA GLU A 168 12.31 -27.95 -33.95
C GLU A 168 13.46 -28.68 -33.23
N ALA A 169 14.62 -28.03 -33.04
CA ALA A 169 15.84 -28.65 -32.51
C ALA A 169 16.71 -27.70 -31.67
N ARG A 170 17.49 -28.26 -30.73
CA ARG A 170 18.63 -27.56 -30.11
C ARG A 170 19.72 -27.36 -31.16
N ILE A 171 20.53 -26.30 -31.04
CA ILE A 171 21.64 -26.04 -31.97
C ILE A 171 22.90 -26.81 -31.55
N PHE A 172 23.40 -26.60 -30.33
CA PHE A 172 24.61 -27.26 -29.83
C PHE A 172 24.43 -27.94 -28.46
N TYR A 173 25.11 -29.08 -28.29
CA TYR A 173 25.33 -29.75 -27.01
C TYR A 173 26.84 -29.75 -26.71
N LEU A 174 27.25 -28.97 -25.72
CA LEU A 174 28.67 -28.73 -25.40
C LEU A 174 29.10 -29.70 -24.29
N ALA A 175 29.41 -30.93 -24.70
CA ALA A 175 29.74 -32.04 -23.79
C ALA A 175 31.17 -32.00 -23.23
N SER A 176 32.08 -31.24 -23.86
CA SER A 176 33.50 -31.20 -23.53
C SER A 176 33.94 -29.86 -22.94
N ASP A 177 34.96 -29.87 -22.10
CA ASP A 177 35.54 -28.65 -21.54
C ASP A 177 36.26 -27.78 -22.59
N ASN A 178 36.53 -26.51 -22.26
CA ASN A 178 37.39 -25.60 -23.03
C ASN A 178 36.90 -25.32 -24.47
N ILE A 179 35.59 -25.15 -24.63
CA ILE A 179 34.97 -24.78 -25.92
C ILE A 179 34.91 -23.25 -26.04
N VAL A 180 35.14 -22.73 -27.25
CA VAL A 180 35.02 -21.29 -27.55
C VAL A 180 34.07 -21.10 -28.73
N LEU A 181 32.98 -20.36 -28.52
CA LEU A 181 32.01 -19.98 -29.54
C LEU A 181 32.06 -18.47 -29.74
N LYS A 182 32.28 -17.98 -30.98
CA LYS A 182 32.34 -16.53 -31.23
C LYS A 182 31.83 -16.07 -32.58
N ASN A 183 31.30 -14.86 -32.68
CA ASN A 183 30.77 -14.27 -33.92
C ASN A 183 29.62 -15.08 -34.59
N ILE A 184 28.78 -15.78 -33.81
CA ILE A 184 27.67 -16.61 -34.30
C ILE A 184 26.32 -15.97 -33.95
N LYS A 185 25.33 -16.05 -34.85
CA LYS A 185 23.92 -15.80 -34.52
C LYS A 185 23.15 -17.12 -34.37
N PHE A 186 22.64 -17.40 -33.18
CA PHE A 186 21.80 -18.55 -32.86
C PHE A 186 20.32 -18.14 -32.90
N ILE A 187 19.52 -18.76 -33.76
CA ILE A 187 18.10 -18.42 -33.92
C ILE A 187 17.18 -19.64 -33.87
N ASN A 188 15.98 -19.45 -33.32
CA ASN A 188 14.89 -20.44 -33.32
C ASN A 188 15.30 -21.82 -32.79
N GLY A 189 16.22 -21.90 -31.83
CA GLY A 189 16.54 -23.13 -31.11
C GLY A 189 15.37 -23.58 -30.23
N PHE A 190 15.13 -24.89 -30.17
CA PHE A 190 14.04 -25.49 -29.38
C PHE A 190 14.44 -26.79 -28.69
N ASN A 191 14.37 -26.82 -27.36
CA ASN A 191 14.54 -28.04 -26.55
C ASN A 191 14.02 -27.83 -25.12
N SER A 192 13.84 -28.88 -24.31
CA SER A 192 13.39 -28.73 -22.91
C SER A 192 14.27 -27.78 -22.08
N GLN A 193 15.58 -27.93 -22.21
CA GLN A 193 16.60 -27.13 -21.53
C GLN A 193 17.59 -26.56 -22.54
N GLY A 194 17.92 -25.27 -22.47
CA GLY A 194 18.92 -24.64 -23.33
C GLY A 194 18.52 -24.68 -24.81
N GLY A 195 17.57 -23.82 -25.20
CA GLY A 195 16.90 -23.89 -26.50
C GLY A 195 17.85 -23.82 -27.69
N ALA A 196 18.86 -22.94 -27.65
CA ALA A 196 19.98 -22.96 -28.59
C ALA A 196 21.12 -23.87 -28.11
N ILE A 197 21.55 -23.72 -26.85
CA ILE A 197 22.77 -24.33 -26.32
C ILE A 197 22.52 -24.96 -24.95
N TYR A 198 23.00 -26.20 -24.79
CA TYR A 198 23.21 -26.83 -23.49
C TYR A 198 24.72 -26.93 -23.24
N ALA A 199 25.21 -26.34 -22.16
CA ALA A 199 26.62 -26.32 -21.79
C ALA A 199 26.88 -27.23 -20.57
N LYS A 200 27.43 -28.43 -20.82
CA LYS A 200 27.79 -29.41 -19.78
C LYS A 200 29.26 -29.35 -19.39
N GLY A 201 30.14 -29.14 -20.36
CA GLY A 201 31.57 -28.97 -20.12
C GLY A 201 31.90 -27.66 -19.41
N THR A 202 33.02 -27.63 -18.71
CA THR A 202 33.53 -26.45 -18.00
C THR A 202 34.38 -25.54 -18.90
N ASN A 203 34.62 -24.30 -18.48
CA ASN A 203 35.36 -23.29 -19.26
C ASN A 203 34.76 -23.10 -20.68
N VAL A 204 33.43 -23.06 -20.78
CA VAL A 204 32.72 -22.71 -22.02
C VAL A 204 32.75 -21.19 -22.19
N ASN A 205 33.38 -20.73 -23.27
CA ASN A 205 33.54 -19.31 -23.57
C ASN A 205 32.65 -18.92 -24.76
N ILE A 206 31.77 -17.95 -24.58
CA ILE A 206 30.85 -17.47 -25.63
C ILE A 206 31.04 -15.96 -25.79
N THR A 207 31.59 -15.50 -26.92
CA THR A 207 31.86 -14.08 -27.16
C THR A 207 31.21 -13.53 -28.44
N ASP A 208 30.82 -12.27 -28.46
CA ASP A 208 30.40 -11.57 -29.69
C ASP A 208 29.23 -12.27 -30.44
N CYS A 209 28.36 -12.97 -29.71
CA CYS A 209 27.26 -13.77 -30.25
C CYS A 209 25.89 -13.10 -30.08
N ILE A 210 24.89 -13.58 -30.81
CA ILE A 210 23.49 -13.13 -30.70
C ILE A 210 22.57 -14.35 -30.61
N PHE A 211 21.66 -14.36 -29.65
CA PHE A 211 20.63 -15.38 -29.43
C PHE A 211 19.25 -14.74 -29.60
N GLU A 212 18.51 -15.13 -30.64
CA GLU A 212 17.24 -14.50 -31.02
C GLU A 212 16.09 -15.53 -31.19
N ASN A 213 14.96 -15.30 -30.53
CA ASN A 213 13.74 -16.13 -30.60
C ASN A 213 13.95 -17.63 -30.26
N ASN A 214 14.86 -17.97 -29.34
CA ASN A 214 15.04 -19.34 -28.87
C ASN A 214 14.07 -19.66 -27.71
N LEU A 215 13.57 -20.88 -27.65
CA LEU A 215 12.52 -21.31 -26.72
C LEU A 215 12.93 -22.59 -26.00
N ALA A 216 12.80 -22.62 -24.67
CA ALA A 216 12.98 -23.83 -23.88
C ALA A 216 11.87 -24.01 -22.83
N PRO A 217 10.93 -24.97 -22.97
CA PRO A 217 9.80 -25.11 -22.05
C PRO A 217 10.15 -25.10 -20.56
N ASP A 218 11.31 -25.66 -20.19
CA ASP A 218 11.76 -25.74 -18.80
C ASP A 218 12.76 -24.61 -18.51
N ASN A 219 14.05 -24.78 -18.87
CA ASN A 219 15.14 -23.94 -18.35
C ASN A 219 16.02 -23.34 -19.46
N GLY A 220 16.27 -22.03 -19.42
CA GLY A 220 17.27 -21.36 -20.25
C GLY A 220 16.86 -21.23 -21.72
N GLY A 221 16.04 -20.23 -22.04
CA GLY A 221 15.39 -20.10 -23.36
C GLY A 221 16.37 -20.11 -24.54
N ALA A 222 17.54 -19.47 -24.37
CA ALA A 222 18.67 -19.61 -25.27
C ALA A 222 19.72 -20.60 -24.74
N ILE A 223 20.15 -20.48 -23.49
CA ILE A 223 21.29 -21.25 -22.94
C ILE A 223 20.95 -21.84 -21.57
N TYR A 224 21.20 -23.14 -21.41
CA TYR A 224 21.31 -23.79 -20.10
C TYR A 224 22.77 -24.13 -19.82
N VAL A 225 23.27 -23.76 -18.64
CA VAL A 225 24.68 -23.87 -18.23
C VAL A 225 24.76 -24.75 -16.98
N GLU A 226 25.18 -26.00 -17.16
CA GLU A 226 25.29 -27.02 -16.09
C GLU A 226 26.63 -26.90 -15.33
N GLY A 227 27.72 -26.65 -16.08
CA GLY A 227 29.06 -26.31 -15.56
C GLY A 227 29.50 -24.92 -16.01
N ASN A 228 30.49 -24.32 -15.35
CA ASN A 228 30.85 -22.91 -15.52
C ASN A 228 31.09 -22.42 -16.96
N ALA A 229 30.61 -21.20 -17.21
CA ALA A 229 30.77 -20.48 -18.47
C ALA A 229 31.28 -19.04 -18.29
N SER A 230 31.86 -18.50 -19.36
CA SER A 230 32.14 -17.07 -19.51
C SER A 230 31.48 -16.55 -20.78
N ILE A 231 30.48 -15.67 -20.61
CA ILE A 231 29.64 -15.14 -21.68
C ILE A 231 29.92 -13.63 -21.76
N LYS A 232 30.43 -13.15 -22.91
CA LYS A 232 30.94 -11.78 -23.06
C LYS A 232 30.49 -11.09 -24.34
N SER A 233 30.02 -9.84 -24.28
CA SER A 233 29.57 -9.08 -25.47
C SER A 233 28.42 -9.76 -26.24
N VAL A 234 27.58 -10.55 -25.56
CA VAL A 234 26.49 -11.33 -26.17
C VAL A 234 25.14 -10.61 -26.04
N LYS A 235 24.27 -10.78 -27.04
CA LYS A 235 22.89 -10.28 -27.02
C LYS A 235 21.88 -11.41 -26.94
N PHE A 236 20.88 -11.25 -26.08
CA PHE A 236 19.75 -12.16 -25.91
C PHE A 236 18.45 -11.39 -26.18
N ILE A 237 17.77 -11.74 -27.27
CA ILE A 237 16.62 -11.01 -27.81
C ILE A 237 15.42 -11.94 -27.94
N ASN A 238 14.31 -11.63 -27.27
CA ASN A 238 13.03 -12.33 -27.38
C ASN A 238 13.10 -13.86 -27.15
N ASN A 239 14.01 -14.34 -26.28
CA ASN A 239 14.06 -15.75 -25.90
C ASN A 239 13.04 -16.03 -24.78
N SER A 240 12.59 -17.27 -24.62
CA SER A 240 11.61 -17.61 -23.58
C SER A 240 11.79 -18.99 -22.95
N ALA A 241 11.43 -19.11 -21.67
CA ALA A 241 11.45 -20.37 -20.93
C ALA A 241 10.43 -20.44 -19.77
N GLY A 242 10.41 -21.54 -19.02
CA GLY A 242 9.84 -21.58 -17.66
C GLY A 242 10.70 -20.76 -16.69
N TYR A 243 11.99 -21.11 -16.61
CA TYR A 243 13.02 -20.47 -15.78
C TYR A 243 14.15 -19.91 -16.65
N GLY A 244 14.60 -18.67 -16.40
CA GLY A 244 15.73 -18.08 -17.11
C GLY A 244 15.42 -17.81 -18.58
N GLY A 245 14.59 -16.80 -18.85
CA GLY A 245 14.00 -16.53 -20.17
C GLY A 245 15.03 -16.43 -21.31
N ALA A 246 16.23 -15.92 -21.03
CA ALA A 246 17.40 -16.06 -21.90
C ALA A 246 18.37 -17.16 -21.45
N ALA A 247 18.76 -17.15 -20.18
CA ALA A 247 19.81 -18.03 -19.66
C ALA A 247 19.48 -18.61 -18.28
N TYR A 248 19.84 -19.88 -18.08
CA TYR A 248 19.84 -20.54 -16.78
C TYR A 248 21.29 -20.92 -16.43
N ILE A 249 21.78 -20.45 -15.28
CA ILE A 249 23.16 -20.60 -14.81
C ILE A 249 23.18 -21.46 -13.56
N ASN A 250 23.59 -22.72 -13.66
CA ASN A 250 23.62 -23.67 -12.54
C ASN A 250 24.95 -23.65 -11.76
N ASP A 251 26.06 -23.34 -12.44
CA ASP A 251 27.42 -23.27 -11.85
C ASP A 251 28.05 -21.88 -12.09
N SER A 252 28.97 -21.53 -11.20
CA SER A 252 29.60 -20.23 -11.02
C SER A 252 30.15 -19.63 -12.32
N SER A 253 29.56 -18.54 -12.81
CA SER A 253 29.81 -18.03 -14.16
C SER A 253 30.10 -16.52 -14.24
N ILE A 254 30.65 -16.10 -15.37
CA ILE A 254 31.01 -14.69 -15.66
C ILE A 254 30.16 -14.18 -16.82
N LEU A 255 29.42 -13.10 -16.59
CA LEU A 255 28.45 -12.47 -17.49
C LEU A 255 28.88 -10.99 -17.70
N GLU A 256 29.46 -10.65 -18.85
CA GLU A 256 30.11 -9.35 -19.08
C GLU A 256 29.67 -8.66 -20.38
N ASP A 257 29.42 -7.36 -20.37
CA ASP A 257 29.01 -6.56 -21.55
C ASP A 257 27.74 -7.10 -22.27
N LEU A 258 26.79 -7.69 -21.53
CA LEU A 258 25.62 -8.37 -22.09
C LEU A 258 24.43 -7.43 -22.33
N ILE A 259 23.57 -7.79 -23.29
CA ILE A 259 22.30 -7.10 -23.55
C ILE A 259 21.16 -8.12 -23.59
N PHE A 260 20.23 -8.02 -22.64
CA PHE A 260 19.01 -8.83 -22.55
C PHE A 260 17.80 -7.96 -22.88
N THR A 261 17.18 -8.18 -24.05
CA THR A 261 16.02 -7.43 -24.53
C THR A 261 14.80 -8.32 -24.74
N GLY A 262 13.69 -8.02 -24.07
CA GLY A 262 12.38 -8.64 -24.33
C GLY A 262 12.28 -10.15 -24.08
N ASN A 263 13.15 -10.72 -23.24
CA ASN A 263 13.09 -12.15 -22.90
C ASN A 263 12.03 -12.40 -21.82
N VAL A 264 11.41 -13.59 -21.84
CA VAL A 264 10.23 -13.90 -21.00
C VAL A 264 10.36 -15.27 -20.31
N ALA A 265 10.32 -15.29 -18.99
CA ALA A 265 10.17 -16.51 -18.20
C ALA A 265 8.72 -16.62 -17.69
N ASN A 266 8.11 -17.80 -17.80
CA ASN A 266 6.74 -18.05 -17.31
C ASN A 266 6.67 -18.20 -15.79
N ILE A 267 7.80 -18.36 -15.11
CA ILE A 267 7.90 -18.53 -13.65
C ILE A 267 8.89 -17.46 -13.12
N GLU A 268 10.18 -17.64 -13.38
CA GLU A 268 11.26 -16.95 -12.65
C GLU A 268 12.45 -16.58 -13.54
N GLY A 269 13.02 -15.39 -13.31
CA GLY A 269 14.24 -14.93 -13.98
C GLY A 269 14.00 -14.57 -15.45
N GLY A 270 13.30 -13.46 -15.70
CA GLY A 270 12.82 -13.07 -17.04
C GLY A 270 13.93 -12.94 -18.10
N ALA A 271 15.15 -12.56 -17.68
CA ALA A 271 16.34 -12.75 -18.49
C ALA A 271 17.22 -13.91 -17.98
N VAL A 272 17.58 -13.93 -16.68
CA VAL A 272 18.56 -14.87 -16.14
C VAL A 272 18.12 -15.47 -14.80
N TYR A 273 18.29 -16.79 -14.67
CA TYR A 273 18.21 -17.54 -13.42
C TYR A 273 19.63 -17.89 -12.95
N ILE A 274 19.98 -17.60 -11.69
CA ILE A 274 21.33 -17.74 -11.12
C ILE A 274 21.31 -18.73 -9.94
N GLY A 275 21.54 -20.01 -10.19
CA GLY A 275 21.70 -21.05 -9.16
C GLY A 275 23.15 -21.23 -8.64
N GLY A 276 24.13 -20.55 -9.25
CA GLY A 276 25.55 -20.64 -8.88
C GLY A 276 26.24 -19.27 -8.83
N SER A 277 27.15 -19.09 -7.87
CA SER A 277 27.79 -17.81 -7.53
C SER A 277 28.42 -17.10 -8.73
N SER A 278 27.88 -15.94 -9.12
CA SER A 278 28.12 -15.35 -10.44
C SER A 278 28.48 -13.86 -10.42
N ASN A 279 29.27 -13.45 -11.40
CA ASN A 279 29.67 -12.06 -11.62
C ASN A 279 28.97 -11.49 -12.86
N ILE A 280 28.22 -10.40 -12.70
CA ILE A 280 27.41 -9.73 -13.72
C ILE A 280 27.92 -8.29 -13.87
N THR A 281 28.50 -7.95 -15.01
CA THR A 281 29.23 -6.68 -15.19
C THR A 281 28.86 -5.98 -16.50
N ASN A 282 28.64 -4.66 -16.46
CA ASN A 282 28.30 -3.81 -17.61
C ASN A 282 27.05 -4.27 -18.40
N CYS A 283 26.13 -4.99 -17.77
CA CYS A 283 24.99 -5.61 -18.45
C CYS A 283 23.81 -4.64 -18.59
N ILE A 284 23.02 -4.81 -19.66
CA ILE A 284 21.78 -4.05 -19.91
C ILE A 284 20.60 -5.02 -19.94
N PHE A 285 19.59 -4.76 -19.10
CA PHE A 285 18.33 -5.50 -19.04
C PHE A 285 17.19 -4.55 -19.45
N ASP A 286 16.57 -4.82 -20.60
CA ASP A 286 15.57 -3.95 -21.24
C ASP A 286 14.28 -4.74 -21.56
N GLY A 287 13.19 -4.44 -20.87
CA GLY A 287 11.85 -4.96 -21.22
C GLY A 287 11.63 -6.46 -21.01
N ASN A 288 12.45 -7.14 -20.21
CA ASN A 288 12.30 -8.57 -19.88
C ASN A 288 11.15 -8.79 -18.87
N LEU A 289 10.61 -10.01 -18.78
CA LEU A 289 9.39 -10.30 -18.00
C LEU A 289 9.43 -11.65 -17.27
N ALA A 290 9.04 -11.65 -15.99
CA ALA A 290 8.71 -12.79 -15.13
C ALA A 290 7.91 -12.27 -13.93
N ASP A 291 7.25 -13.15 -13.17
CA ASP A 291 6.52 -12.75 -11.96
C ASP A 291 7.46 -12.50 -10.77
N LYS A 292 8.48 -13.35 -10.58
CA LYS A 292 9.63 -13.05 -9.72
C LYS A 292 10.87 -12.76 -10.58
N GLY A 293 11.53 -11.62 -10.35
CA GLY A 293 12.83 -11.32 -10.94
C GLY A 293 12.75 -11.11 -12.45
N ALA A 294 12.07 -10.04 -12.87
CA ALA A 294 11.81 -9.74 -14.28
C ALA A 294 13.08 -9.61 -15.14
N ALA A 295 14.24 -9.33 -14.52
CA ALA A 295 15.56 -9.47 -15.14
C ALA A 295 16.34 -10.67 -14.55
N ILE A 296 16.57 -10.67 -13.22
CA ILE A 296 17.40 -11.66 -12.53
C ILE A 296 16.62 -12.29 -11.40
N PHE A 297 16.67 -13.62 -11.28
CA PHE A 297 16.20 -14.37 -10.12
C PHE A 297 17.34 -15.20 -9.52
N ILE A 298 17.40 -15.21 -8.18
CA ILE A 298 18.35 -15.96 -7.37
C ILE A 298 17.51 -16.83 -6.39
N PRO A 299 17.55 -18.17 -6.50
CA PRO A 299 16.78 -19.08 -5.66
C PRO A 299 17.40 -19.22 -4.27
N ALA A 300 16.69 -19.87 -3.36
CA ALA A 300 17.32 -20.53 -2.23
C ALA A 300 18.30 -21.61 -2.72
N LYS A 301 19.40 -21.82 -2.00
CA LYS A 301 20.28 -22.96 -2.29
C LYS A 301 19.76 -24.20 -1.60
N GLU A 302 19.04 -25.05 -2.35
CA GLU A 302 18.60 -26.35 -1.86
C GLU A 302 19.80 -27.17 -1.35
N SER A 303 19.78 -27.50 -0.05
CA SER A 303 20.50 -28.67 0.45
C SER A 303 19.95 -29.89 -0.31
N PRO A 304 20.80 -30.74 -0.92
CA PRO A 304 20.37 -31.68 -1.94
C PRO A 304 19.41 -32.71 -1.37
N MET A 305 18.11 -32.51 -1.60
CA MET A 305 17.09 -33.54 -1.44
C MET A 305 17.46 -34.70 -2.36
N THR A 306 18.06 -35.74 -1.79
CA THR A 306 18.19 -37.03 -2.48
C THR A 306 16.78 -37.49 -2.84
N PRO A 307 16.46 -37.72 -4.13
CA PRO A 307 15.21 -38.36 -4.49
C PRO A 307 15.11 -39.68 -3.72
N SER A 308 13.93 -39.98 -3.19
CA SER A 308 13.67 -41.19 -2.42
C SER A 308 13.70 -42.42 -3.33
N GLU A 309 14.90 -42.89 -3.68
CA GLU A 309 15.08 -44.25 -4.17
C GLU A 309 14.55 -45.23 -3.11
N ASP A 310 13.62 -46.10 -3.50
CA ASP A 310 13.03 -47.11 -2.63
C ASP A 310 14.12 -47.99 -1.98
N VAL A 311 14.48 -47.70 -0.73
CA VAL A 311 15.28 -48.61 0.10
C VAL A 311 14.31 -49.59 0.79
N PRO A 312 14.21 -50.85 0.34
CA PRO A 312 13.32 -51.81 0.98
C PRO A 312 13.85 -52.13 2.39
N PHE A 313 12.99 -51.94 3.39
CA PHE A 313 13.27 -52.35 4.78
C PHE A 313 13.68 -53.83 4.85
N ASP A 314 14.86 -54.11 5.42
CA ASP A 314 15.29 -55.46 5.80
C ASP A 314 15.15 -55.62 7.32
N GLU A 315 14.32 -56.55 7.78
CA GLU A 315 13.97 -56.75 9.20
C GLU A 315 15.08 -57.46 10.01
N SER A 316 16.35 -57.28 9.65
CA SER A 316 17.46 -58.14 10.08
C SER A 316 18.20 -57.69 11.35
N ASP A 317 18.36 -56.39 11.59
CA ASP A 317 19.31 -55.87 12.60
C ASP A 317 18.73 -55.61 14.01
N LEU A 318 17.51 -56.08 14.29
CA LEU A 318 16.99 -56.19 15.66
C LEU A 318 17.66 -57.36 16.42
N ASN A 319 18.96 -57.27 16.77
CA ASN A 319 19.58 -57.91 17.95
C ASN A 319 21.12 -57.69 18.07
N SER A 320 21.57 -56.69 18.81
CA SER A 320 22.71 -56.86 19.76
C SER A 320 22.83 -55.72 20.77
N THR A 321 22.86 -56.08 22.06
CA THR A 321 23.25 -55.20 23.18
C THR A 321 24.77 -55.11 23.33
N ASP A 322 25.34 -53.92 23.48
CA ASP A 322 26.27 -53.60 24.60
C ASP A 322 26.69 -52.12 24.69
N MET A 323 27.08 -51.70 25.90
CA MET A 323 27.77 -50.44 26.30
C MET A 323 27.03 -49.11 26.04
N ASP A 324 26.61 -48.34 27.05
CA ASP A 324 27.33 -47.65 28.17
C ASP A 324 27.82 -46.23 27.84
N LEU A 325 26.91 -45.26 28.07
CA LEU A 325 27.10 -44.00 28.80
C LEU A 325 28.46 -43.27 28.72
N ASP A 326 28.45 -42.11 28.07
CA ASP A 326 28.77 -40.86 28.76
C ASP A 326 27.74 -39.80 28.31
N SER A 327 27.23 -38.97 29.23
CA SER A 327 26.04 -38.15 28.95
C SER A 327 25.95 -36.90 29.84
N THR A 328 26.06 -35.73 29.22
CA THR A 328 25.67 -34.42 29.77
C THR A 328 25.02 -33.58 28.67
N ASP A 329 24.11 -32.69 29.08
CA ASP A 329 23.54 -31.59 28.30
C ASP A 329 22.57 -31.95 27.16
N MET A 330 21.40 -32.50 27.52
CA MET A 330 20.08 -32.03 27.05
C MET A 330 18.96 -32.41 28.06
N ASP A 331 18.50 -31.43 28.83
CA ASP A 331 17.10 -31.27 29.27
C ASP A 331 16.62 -30.02 28.49
N ASP A 332 15.54 -29.91 27.73
CA ASP A 332 14.27 -30.64 27.62
C ASP A 332 13.34 -30.54 28.83
N ASN A 333 12.46 -29.51 28.82
CA ASN A 333 11.17 -29.45 29.54
C ASN A 333 10.45 -28.10 29.27
N SER A 334 9.42 -28.08 28.40
CA SER A 334 8.34 -27.07 28.46
C SER A 334 7.08 -27.48 27.67
N THR A 335 6.50 -28.65 28.00
CA THR A 335 5.14 -29.01 27.56
C THR A 335 4.10 -28.57 28.58
N ASP A 336 3.07 -27.85 28.14
CA ASP A 336 1.65 -27.91 28.58
C ASP A 336 0.96 -26.53 28.54
N TYR A 337 0.26 -26.27 27.44
CA TYR A 337 -0.93 -25.42 27.44
C TYR A 337 -2.11 -26.28 26.94
N ASN A 338 -3.01 -26.65 27.86
CA ASN A 338 -4.21 -27.43 27.55
C ASN A 338 -5.42 -26.77 28.22
N PHE A 339 -6.41 -26.36 27.43
CA PHE A 339 -7.70 -25.86 27.91
C PHE A 339 -8.74 -26.97 27.88
N THR A 340 -9.10 -27.55 29.03
CA THR A 340 -10.48 -27.99 29.38
C THR A 340 -10.59 -28.53 30.81
N ASP A 341 -11.83 -28.65 31.28
CA ASP A 341 -12.31 -29.30 32.52
C ASP A 341 -11.83 -28.76 33.87
N MET A 342 -12.69 -27.92 34.48
CA MET A 342 -12.76 -27.75 35.94
C MET A 342 -13.26 -29.04 36.61
N ASP A 343 -12.60 -29.53 37.67
CA ASP A 343 -13.23 -29.61 39.00
C ASP A 343 -12.27 -29.98 40.16
N ASP A 344 -12.75 -29.73 41.39
CA ASP A 344 -12.36 -30.33 42.68
C ASP A 344 -10.97 -30.02 43.34
N ASN A 345 -10.89 -28.83 43.94
CA ASN A 345 -10.34 -28.58 45.29
C ASN A 345 -8.92 -29.07 45.68
N SER A 346 -7.92 -28.18 45.53
CA SER A 346 -6.94 -27.98 46.62
C SER A 346 -6.52 -26.52 46.75
N THR A 347 -6.80 -25.91 47.90
CA THR A 347 -6.48 -24.51 48.20
C THR A 347 -5.07 -24.36 48.75
N ASP A 348 -4.14 -23.74 47.99
CA ASP A 348 -3.05 -22.93 48.56
C ASP A 348 -2.30 -22.11 47.47
N TYR A 349 -2.96 -21.06 46.96
CA TYR A 349 -2.27 -19.91 46.35
C TYR A 349 -2.69 -18.64 47.10
N ASN A 350 -1.91 -18.28 48.12
CA ASN A 350 -2.09 -17.02 48.85
C ASN A 350 -1.42 -15.88 48.06
N PHE A 351 -2.23 -14.97 47.51
CA PHE A 351 -1.75 -13.65 47.10
C PHE A 351 -1.28 -12.86 48.33
N THR A 352 0.03 -12.75 48.51
CA THR A 352 0.67 -11.76 49.40
C THR A 352 1.99 -11.30 48.79
N ASP A 353 2.20 -9.99 48.82
CA ASP A 353 3.48 -9.29 48.62
C ASP A 353 4.11 -9.37 47.21
N MET A 354 3.51 -8.63 46.27
CA MET A 354 4.27 -7.83 45.29
C MET A 354 4.06 -6.34 45.61
N ASP A 355 4.66 -5.90 46.72
CA ASP A 355 5.08 -4.50 46.91
C ASP A 355 6.46 -4.32 46.22
N ASP A 356 6.87 -3.08 45.96
CA ASP A 356 8.14 -2.73 45.28
C ASP A 356 9.40 -3.46 45.82
N ASN A 357 10.39 -3.64 44.92
CA ASN A 357 11.83 -3.94 45.12
C ASN A 357 12.30 -5.42 45.10
N SER A 358 12.52 -5.96 43.90
CA SER A 358 13.71 -6.78 43.53
C SER A 358 13.87 -6.71 42.00
N THR A 359 14.94 -6.24 41.36
CA THR A 359 16.38 -6.53 41.52
C THR A 359 16.71 -8.02 41.55
N ASP A 360 16.74 -8.63 40.36
CA ASP A 360 17.73 -9.64 39.96
C ASP A 360 17.66 -9.76 38.41
N MET A 361 18.34 -8.83 37.71
CA MET A 361 18.61 -8.91 36.26
C MET A 361 20.14 -8.95 36.02
N ASP A 362 20.85 -9.54 36.99
CA ASP A 362 22.31 -9.51 37.13
C ASP A 362 22.98 -10.59 36.26
N ASP A 363 23.11 -10.32 34.96
CA ASP A 363 24.35 -10.69 34.23
C ASP A 363 24.64 -9.81 32.98
N TYR A 364 24.03 -8.62 32.89
CA TYR A 364 24.53 -7.50 32.08
C TYR A 364 25.02 -6.38 33.02
N PRO A 365 26.12 -5.68 32.69
CA PRO A 365 26.78 -4.77 33.64
C PRO A 365 25.95 -3.50 33.93
N ASP A 366 25.73 -3.24 35.22
CA ASP A 366 25.19 -1.99 35.76
C ASP A 366 26.12 -0.80 35.47
N GLU A 367 25.76 -0.03 34.43
CA GLU A 367 26.25 1.35 34.20
C GLU A 367 25.12 2.37 34.47
N SER A 368 24.72 2.45 35.73
CA SER A 368 23.86 3.52 36.26
C SER A 368 24.50 4.92 36.12
N ASP A 369 23.78 5.83 35.45
CA ASP A 369 24.03 7.27 35.28
C ASP A 369 25.40 7.71 34.70
N GLU A 370 25.35 8.64 33.73
CA GLU A 370 26.50 9.33 33.10
C GLU A 370 27.40 8.53 32.11
N ASP A 371 26.85 7.81 31.11
CA ASP A 371 27.47 7.85 29.75
C ASP A 371 26.50 7.49 28.59
N PHE A 372 25.82 8.50 28.04
CA PHE A 372 25.38 8.41 26.63
C PHE A 372 26.59 8.72 25.76
N PRO A 373 27.03 7.85 24.83
CA PRO A 373 28.26 8.05 24.06
C PRO A 373 28.23 9.39 23.28
N ASP A 374 29.06 10.33 23.70
CA ASP A 374 28.95 11.75 23.34
C ASP A 374 29.58 12.05 21.97
N GLY A 375 28.95 11.52 20.91
CA GLY A 375 29.26 11.83 19.51
C GLY A 375 30.59 11.30 18.98
N GLY A 376 31.16 10.26 19.60
CA GLY A 376 32.35 9.57 19.08
C GLY A 376 32.07 8.83 17.76
N ASP A 377 33.11 8.68 16.93
CA ASP A 377 33.03 7.90 15.68
C ASP A 377 32.67 6.44 15.97
N TYR A 378 31.42 6.08 15.70
CA TYR A 378 30.93 4.71 15.82
C TYR A 378 31.59 3.86 14.72
N VAL A 379 32.40 2.88 15.12
CA VAL A 379 33.10 1.98 14.21
C VAL A 379 32.10 0.97 13.66
N PHE A 380 31.96 0.92 12.33
CA PHE A 380 31.15 -0.10 11.66
C PHE A 380 31.76 -1.49 11.90
N PRO A 381 30.96 -2.56 11.98
CA PRO A 381 31.49 -3.91 12.18
C PRO A 381 32.43 -4.34 11.06
N ASP A 382 33.58 -4.92 11.43
CA ASP A 382 34.63 -5.37 10.49
C ASP A 382 34.21 -6.56 9.61
N TRP A 383 33.10 -7.26 9.95
CA TRP A 383 32.66 -8.50 9.28
C TRP A 383 32.08 -8.33 7.86
N TRP A 384 32.39 -7.22 7.19
CA TRP A 384 32.20 -7.07 5.74
C TRP A 384 33.53 -7.18 4.94
N GLU A 385 34.70 -7.42 5.56
CA GLU A 385 35.94 -7.72 4.81
C GLU A 385 35.99 -9.13 4.16
N GLY A 386 34.83 -9.73 3.88
CA GLY A 386 34.70 -10.87 2.96
C GLY A 386 34.94 -12.26 3.56
N ASP A 387 34.95 -12.39 4.89
CA ASP A 387 34.81 -13.69 5.55
C ASP A 387 33.35 -14.17 5.45
N GLU A 388 33.16 -15.47 5.23
CA GLU A 388 31.85 -16.08 4.94
C GLU A 388 30.97 -16.16 6.21
N PHE A 389 29.74 -15.65 6.12
CA PHE A 389 28.71 -15.89 7.14
C PHE A 389 28.15 -17.31 6.98
N GLU A 390 28.92 -18.31 7.42
CA GLU A 390 28.42 -19.69 7.56
C GLU A 390 27.34 -19.74 8.65
N TYR A 391 26.07 -19.77 8.24
CA TYR A 391 24.98 -20.25 9.10
C TYR A 391 25.03 -21.78 9.09
N ASP A 392 25.08 -22.42 10.27
CA ASP A 392 25.52 -23.81 10.50
C ASP A 392 25.28 -24.81 9.34
N GLY A 393 26.26 -24.91 8.43
CA GLY A 393 26.29 -25.91 7.35
C GLY A 393 25.54 -25.58 6.05
N ILE A 394 25.02 -24.36 5.86
CA ILE A 394 24.34 -23.93 4.61
C ILE A 394 25.34 -23.21 3.67
N GLU A 395 25.49 -23.68 2.43
CA GLU A 395 26.32 -23.01 1.43
C GLU A 395 25.53 -21.90 0.68
N CYS A 396 25.81 -20.62 0.90
CA CYS A 396 25.16 -19.49 0.21
C CYS A 396 25.45 -19.39 -1.32
N ILE A 397 24.58 -18.70 -2.08
CA ILE A 397 24.93 -18.18 -3.41
C ILE A 397 25.45 -16.74 -3.26
N ASN A 398 26.58 -16.44 -3.92
CA ASN A 398 27.21 -15.12 -3.89
C ASN A 398 27.10 -14.44 -5.27
N VAL A 399 26.37 -13.33 -5.38
CA VAL A 399 26.08 -12.66 -6.66
C VAL A 399 26.55 -11.20 -6.64
N PHE A 400 27.44 -10.87 -7.60
CA PHE A 400 28.03 -9.54 -7.74
C PHE A 400 27.52 -8.89 -9.03
N ILE A 401 26.81 -7.77 -8.92
CA ILE A 401 26.20 -7.04 -10.03
C ILE A 401 26.81 -5.64 -10.09
N THR A 402 27.59 -5.35 -11.14
CA THR A 402 28.34 -4.09 -11.23
C THR A 402 28.07 -3.34 -12.54
N ASN A 403 28.03 -2.00 -12.46
CA ASN A 403 27.94 -1.08 -13.60
C ASN A 403 26.79 -1.40 -14.59
N SER A 404 25.73 -2.06 -14.11
CA SER A 404 24.65 -2.61 -14.94
C SER A 404 23.39 -1.75 -14.91
N THR A 405 22.59 -1.81 -15.98
CA THR A 405 21.42 -0.95 -16.19
C THR A 405 20.14 -1.76 -16.39
N PHE A 406 19.09 -1.43 -15.66
CA PHE A 406 17.78 -2.07 -15.66
C PHE A 406 16.70 -1.07 -16.09
N ILE A 407 15.93 -1.43 -17.12
CA ILE A 407 14.84 -0.64 -17.70
C ILE A 407 13.70 -1.60 -18.04
N ASN A 408 12.45 -1.26 -17.70
CA ASN A 408 11.30 -2.07 -18.09
C ASN A 408 10.03 -1.22 -18.23
N SER A 409 9.52 -1.09 -19.45
CA SER A 409 8.26 -0.38 -19.72
C SER A 409 7.00 -1.21 -19.47
N ASN A 410 7.15 -2.49 -19.12
CA ASN A 410 6.06 -3.41 -18.83
C ASN A 410 5.88 -3.49 -17.32
N ASP A 411 4.62 -3.54 -16.85
CA ASP A 411 4.34 -3.88 -15.46
C ASP A 411 4.60 -5.38 -15.22
N PHE A 412 5.26 -5.71 -14.11
CA PHE A 412 5.54 -7.09 -13.64
C PHE A 412 5.23 -7.22 -12.14
N TYR A 413 5.33 -8.42 -11.55
CA TYR A 413 4.83 -8.64 -10.19
C TYR A 413 5.83 -8.26 -9.08
N ARG A 414 6.98 -8.93 -8.96
CA ARG A 414 7.97 -8.74 -7.86
C ARG A 414 9.42 -8.64 -8.39
N GLY A 415 10.07 -7.49 -8.23
CA GLY A 415 11.52 -7.34 -8.43
C GLY A 415 12.01 -7.34 -9.90
N ALA A 416 12.91 -6.42 -10.25
CA ALA A 416 13.76 -6.61 -11.44
C ALA A 416 14.86 -7.62 -11.10
N ILE A 417 15.45 -7.48 -9.91
CA ILE A 417 16.19 -8.52 -9.20
C ILE A 417 15.25 -9.07 -8.12
N PHE A 418 15.17 -10.39 -8.01
CA PHE A 418 14.51 -11.09 -6.91
C PHE A 418 15.50 -12.08 -6.27
N SER A 419 15.52 -12.11 -4.93
CA SER A 419 16.27 -13.10 -4.15
C SER A 419 15.39 -13.80 -3.14
N GLU A 420 15.49 -15.12 -3.13
CA GLU A 420 15.11 -15.98 -2.01
C GLU A 420 16.30 -16.10 -1.02
N HIS A 421 16.19 -17.03 -0.07
CA HIS A 421 16.91 -16.99 1.20
C HIS A 421 18.38 -17.40 1.17
N ASP A 422 19.09 -17.05 2.26
CA ASP A 422 20.49 -17.43 2.55
C ASP A 422 21.51 -17.01 1.48
N ASN A 423 21.24 -15.88 0.82
CA ASN A 423 22.00 -15.37 -0.31
C ASN A 423 22.80 -14.10 0.03
N ASN A 424 23.95 -13.94 -0.61
CA ASN A 424 24.83 -12.78 -0.47
C ASN A 424 24.88 -11.99 -1.78
N ILE A 425 24.43 -10.72 -1.74
CA ILE A 425 24.24 -9.88 -2.93
C ILE A 425 25.02 -8.56 -2.79
N SER A 426 25.76 -8.21 -3.84
CA SER A 426 26.44 -6.91 -3.94
C SER A 426 26.07 -6.23 -5.25
N ILE A 427 25.51 -5.02 -5.17
CA ILE A 427 25.07 -4.21 -6.31
C ILE A 427 25.84 -2.88 -6.28
N ASP A 428 26.75 -2.67 -7.24
CA ASP A 428 27.62 -1.49 -7.29
C ASP A 428 27.51 -0.71 -8.61
N GLY A 429 27.43 0.62 -8.52
CA GLY A 429 27.46 1.53 -9.66
C GLY A 429 26.33 1.33 -10.69
N CYS A 430 25.21 0.72 -10.28
CA CYS A 430 24.13 0.33 -11.17
C CYS A 430 23.09 1.44 -11.38
N LEU A 431 22.17 1.24 -12.34
CA LEU A 431 21.05 2.16 -12.62
C LEU A 431 19.76 1.38 -12.86
N PHE A 432 18.71 1.72 -12.10
CA PHE A 432 17.33 1.27 -12.31
C PHE A 432 16.50 2.48 -12.72
N GLU A 433 15.94 2.50 -13.93
CA GLU A 433 15.13 3.64 -14.37
C GLU A 433 13.88 3.33 -15.21
N ASN A 434 12.81 4.09 -14.92
CA ASN A 434 11.53 4.06 -15.65
C ASN A 434 10.88 2.67 -15.64
N MET A 435 10.70 2.09 -14.44
CA MET A 435 10.15 0.75 -14.22
C MET A 435 8.91 0.82 -13.31
N SER A 436 7.96 -0.09 -13.51
CA SER A 436 6.73 -0.18 -12.73
C SER A 436 6.41 -1.65 -12.43
N SER A 437 5.85 -1.92 -11.24
CA SER A 437 5.47 -3.27 -10.82
C SER A 437 4.32 -3.26 -9.82
N GLN A 438 3.85 -4.43 -9.39
CA GLN A 438 3.04 -4.51 -8.17
C GLN A 438 3.91 -4.23 -6.94
N TYR A 439 5.07 -4.87 -6.83
CA TYR A 439 5.99 -4.78 -5.69
C TYR A 439 7.44 -4.54 -6.12
N ALA A 440 8.11 -3.60 -5.44
CA ALA A 440 9.56 -3.37 -5.49
C ALA A 440 10.18 -3.46 -6.91
N PRO A 441 9.93 -2.46 -7.79
CA PRO A 441 10.31 -2.55 -9.21
C PRO A 441 11.82 -2.58 -9.48
N ALA A 442 12.69 -2.41 -8.48
CA ALA A 442 14.12 -2.67 -8.60
C ALA A 442 14.52 -4.00 -7.95
N ILE A 443 14.37 -4.13 -6.63
CA ILE A 443 14.96 -5.22 -5.83
C ILE A 443 13.97 -5.74 -4.80
N TYR A 444 13.72 -7.05 -4.80
CA TYR A 444 12.92 -7.75 -3.79
C TYR A 444 13.79 -8.85 -3.16
N CYS A 445 13.91 -8.87 -1.82
CA CYS A 445 14.63 -9.92 -1.09
C CYS A 445 13.79 -10.43 0.09
N ASN A 446 13.85 -11.75 0.35
CA ASN A 446 13.07 -12.42 1.40
C ASN A 446 13.93 -13.41 2.19
N VAL A 447 13.80 -13.42 3.52
CA VAL A 447 14.41 -14.36 4.48
C VAL A 447 15.95 -14.36 4.45
N MET A 448 16.57 -13.71 5.45
CA MET A 448 18.00 -13.84 5.80
C MET A 448 19.02 -13.52 4.68
N VAL A 449 18.63 -12.78 3.64
CA VAL A 449 19.55 -12.30 2.59
C VAL A 449 20.47 -11.20 3.12
N ASN A 450 21.76 -11.27 2.82
CA ASN A 450 22.71 -10.17 3.03
C ASN A 450 22.85 -9.36 1.75
N ILE A 451 22.52 -8.07 1.77
CA ILE A 451 22.57 -7.20 0.59
C ILE A 451 23.26 -5.86 0.83
N LEU A 452 24.32 -5.61 0.04
CA LEU A 452 24.96 -4.29 -0.09
C LEU A 452 24.57 -3.66 -1.44
N ILE A 453 24.08 -2.42 -1.37
CA ILE A 453 23.77 -1.60 -2.52
C ILE A 453 24.61 -0.32 -2.43
N ASN A 454 25.57 -0.15 -3.33
CA ASN A 454 26.51 0.98 -3.34
C ASN A 454 26.47 1.75 -4.68
N ASN A 455 26.75 3.05 -4.65
CA ASN A 455 26.92 3.94 -5.80
C ASN A 455 25.76 3.92 -6.83
N THR A 456 24.57 3.45 -6.45
CA THR A 456 23.52 3.03 -7.38
C THR A 456 22.38 4.04 -7.49
N GLY A 457 21.86 4.22 -8.70
CA GLY A 457 20.77 5.16 -9.02
C GLY A 457 19.43 4.48 -9.21
N PHE A 458 18.38 5.03 -8.58
CA PHE A 458 16.98 4.63 -8.72
C PHE A 458 16.16 5.84 -9.16
N LYS A 459 15.44 5.74 -10.28
CA LYS A 459 14.84 6.91 -10.94
C LYS A 459 13.52 6.63 -11.65
N ASN A 460 12.49 7.42 -11.36
CA ASN A 460 11.16 7.31 -11.97
C ASN A 460 10.58 5.88 -11.83
N LEU A 461 10.55 5.33 -10.61
CA LEU A 461 10.04 3.98 -10.34
C LEU A 461 8.70 4.04 -9.60
N HIS A 462 7.81 3.08 -9.86
CA HIS A 462 6.48 3.02 -9.23
C HIS A 462 6.07 1.60 -8.82
N ALA A 463 5.48 1.46 -7.63
CA ALA A 463 4.82 0.25 -7.17
C ALA A 463 3.31 0.49 -7.01
N ASN A 464 2.48 -0.34 -7.65
CA ASN A 464 1.02 -0.32 -7.47
C ASN A 464 0.59 -0.80 -6.06
N GLY A 465 1.46 -1.55 -5.35
CA GLY A 465 1.34 -1.89 -3.95
C GLY A 465 2.37 -1.15 -3.08
N THR A 466 3.27 -1.93 -2.45
CA THR A 466 4.25 -1.50 -1.45
C THR A 466 5.69 -1.59 -1.96
N GLY A 467 6.58 -0.73 -1.44
CA GLY A 467 8.01 -0.67 -1.80
C GLY A 467 8.25 -0.03 -3.17
N GLY A 468 8.38 1.30 -3.23
CA GLY A 468 8.43 2.05 -4.50
C GLY A 468 9.66 1.78 -5.38
N ALA A 469 10.72 1.21 -4.82
CA ALA A 469 11.88 0.66 -5.52
C ALA A 469 12.33 -0.67 -4.91
N MET A 470 12.36 -0.77 -3.57
CA MET A 470 12.87 -1.92 -2.82
C MET A 470 11.84 -2.46 -1.82
N ALA A 471 11.85 -3.79 -1.64
CA ALA A 471 11.22 -4.47 -0.51
C ALA A 471 12.23 -5.47 0.09
N PHE A 472 12.40 -5.41 1.40
CA PHE A 472 13.21 -6.31 2.21
C PHE A 472 12.32 -6.90 3.29
N LEU A 473 12.20 -8.23 3.33
CA LEU A 473 11.26 -8.96 4.20
C LEU A 473 12.00 -10.09 4.92
N ASP A 474 11.61 -10.39 6.17
CA ASP A 474 12.16 -11.47 7.00
C ASP A 474 13.69 -11.36 7.20
N ASN A 475 14.15 -10.52 8.15
CA ASN A 475 15.53 -10.53 8.66
C ASN A 475 16.65 -10.32 7.60
N VAL A 476 16.34 -9.66 6.49
CA VAL A 476 17.31 -9.27 5.44
C VAL A 476 18.24 -8.17 5.94
N TYR A 477 19.56 -8.43 5.96
CA TYR A 477 20.56 -7.44 6.33
C TYR A 477 20.88 -6.52 5.14
N ALA A 478 20.35 -5.29 5.18
CA ALA A 478 20.41 -4.34 4.06
C ALA A 478 21.27 -3.10 4.35
N ILE A 479 22.34 -2.91 3.57
CA ILE A 479 23.13 -1.67 3.53
C ILE A 479 22.88 -0.94 2.20
N VAL A 480 22.52 0.34 2.29
CA VAL A 480 22.32 1.26 1.17
C VAL A 480 23.28 2.44 1.31
N ASP A 481 24.40 2.42 0.59
CA ASP A 481 25.46 3.43 0.63
C ASP A 481 25.55 4.25 -0.67
N ASN A 482 25.80 5.54 -0.55
CA ASN A 482 26.02 6.49 -1.67
C ASN A 482 24.99 6.39 -2.82
N CYS A 483 23.74 6.05 -2.50
CA CYS A 483 22.67 5.80 -3.46
C CYS A 483 21.77 7.02 -3.68
N SER A 484 21.14 7.11 -4.86
CA SER A 484 20.23 8.21 -5.20
C SER A 484 18.88 7.71 -5.67
N PHE A 485 17.84 8.02 -4.88
CA PHE A 485 16.44 7.71 -5.14
C PHE A 485 15.71 8.97 -5.59
N LYS A 486 15.13 8.96 -6.79
CA LYS A 486 14.55 10.17 -7.40
C LYS A 486 13.23 9.93 -8.12
N ASN A 487 12.19 10.64 -7.70
CA ASN A 487 10.82 10.50 -8.21
C ASN A 487 10.34 9.02 -8.09
N ILE A 488 10.43 8.47 -6.89
CA ILE A 488 10.05 7.07 -6.59
C ILE A 488 8.69 7.09 -5.91
N SER A 489 7.84 6.08 -6.12
CA SER A 489 6.58 6.02 -5.39
C SER A 489 6.03 4.62 -5.20
N SER A 490 5.31 4.41 -4.11
CA SER A 490 4.39 3.29 -3.93
C SER A 490 2.96 3.81 -3.74
N SER A 491 1.95 2.96 -3.86
CA SER A 491 0.56 3.33 -3.56
C SER A 491 0.12 2.97 -2.14
N LYS A 492 0.95 2.21 -1.41
CA LYS A 492 0.71 1.74 -0.05
C LYS A 492 1.86 2.14 0.88
N ASN A 493 2.76 1.22 1.25
CA ASN A 493 3.82 1.48 2.24
C ASN A 493 5.18 1.68 1.53
N GLY A 494 6.08 2.45 2.14
CA GLY A 494 7.48 2.62 1.70
C GLY A 494 7.64 3.27 0.33
N GLY A 495 7.66 4.61 0.27
CA GLY A 495 7.68 5.36 -0.99
C GLY A 495 8.92 5.16 -1.88
N ALA A 496 10.00 4.62 -1.33
CA ALA A 496 11.14 4.07 -2.06
C ALA A 496 11.62 2.73 -1.48
N ILE A 497 11.73 2.61 -0.16
CA ILE A 497 12.11 1.36 0.53
C ILE A 497 10.97 0.94 1.48
N PHE A 498 10.58 -0.32 1.40
CA PHE A 498 9.84 -1.00 2.46
C PHE A 498 10.77 -2.04 3.10
N TYR A 499 10.85 -2.05 4.43
CA TYR A 499 11.63 -3.00 5.21
C TYR A 499 10.76 -3.55 6.33
N ASP A 500 10.68 -4.86 6.44
CA ASP A 500 10.04 -5.60 7.53
C ASP A 500 10.96 -6.74 7.97
N SER A 501 11.26 -6.82 9.27
CA SER A 501 12.04 -7.90 9.85
C SER A 501 11.40 -8.47 11.12
N ASN A 502 10.06 -8.48 11.20
CA ASN A 502 9.32 -9.20 12.25
C ASN A 502 8.14 -10.04 11.69
N SER A 503 8.00 -10.17 10.37
CA SER A 503 7.06 -11.14 9.79
C SER A 503 7.25 -12.54 10.39
N TRP A 504 6.12 -13.23 10.59
CA TRP A 504 6.01 -14.48 11.36
C TRP A 504 6.47 -14.44 12.84
N GLY A 505 6.78 -13.27 13.40
CA GLY A 505 7.12 -13.10 14.82
C GLY A 505 8.58 -13.43 15.18
N HIS A 506 9.44 -13.62 14.19
CA HIS A 506 10.87 -13.88 14.40
C HIS A 506 11.67 -12.57 14.39
N SER A 507 11.54 -11.77 15.45
CA SER A 507 12.28 -10.51 15.60
C SER A 507 13.80 -10.75 15.72
N SER A 508 14.57 -10.12 14.82
CA SER A 508 16.03 -10.10 14.87
C SER A 508 16.53 -8.65 14.92
N PRO A 509 17.61 -8.34 15.67
CA PRO A 509 18.18 -6.99 15.78
C PRO A 509 18.88 -6.48 14.49
N VAL A 510 18.61 -7.13 13.35
CA VAL A 510 18.99 -6.68 12.01
C VAL A 510 18.45 -5.26 11.78
N SER A 511 19.25 -4.42 11.14
CA SER A 511 18.91 -3.01 10.91
C SER A 511 18.99 -2.66 9.43
N LEU A 512 18.07 -1.84 8.95
CA LEU A 512 18.24 -1.12 7.69
C LEU A 512 19.29 -0.01 7.88
N ILE A 513 20.39 -0.06 7.13
CA ILE A 513 21.49 0.89 7.22
C ILE A 513 21.55 1.76 5.95
N VAL A 514 21.38 3.07 6.11
CA VAL A 514 21.35 4.07 5.03
C VAL A 514 22.47 5.09 5.22
N LEU A 515 23.42 5.12 4.29
CA LEU A 515 24.64 5.94 4.36
C LEU A 515 24.78 6.81 3.11
N ASN A 516 25.26 8.05 3.28
CA ASN A 516 25.63 8.97 2.19
C ASN A 516 24.54 9.20 1.10
N SER A 517 23.27 8.86 1.37
CA SER A 517 22.24 8.62 0.34
C SER A 517 21.23 9.77 0.24
N SER A 518 20.53 9.84 -0.90
CA SER A 518 19.58 10.94 -1.16
C SER A 518 18.24 10.47 -1.71
N PHE A 519 17.16 10.81 -1.00
CA PHE A 519 15.77 10.50 -1.32
C PHE A 519 15.03 11.79 -1.69
N LEU A 520 14.76 11.95 -2.99
CA LEU A 520 14.25 13.18 -3.59
C LEU A 520 12.91 12.97 -4.30
N ASN A 521 11.88 13.67 -3.83
CA ASN A 521 10.51 13.60 -4.35
C ASN A 521 9.90 12.19 -4.32
N CYS A 522 10.16 11.41 -3.26
CA CYS A 522 9.52 10.11 -3.07
C CYS A 522 8.10 10.27 -2.48
N SER A 523 7.18 9.34 -2.74
CA SER A 523 5.84 9.38 -2.12
C SER A 523 5.12 8.04 -1.98
N SER A 524 4.26 7.95 -0.98
CA SER A 524 3.43 6.76 -0.66
C SER A 524 2.16 7.14 0.09
N ASP A 525 1.40 6.17 0.56
CA ASP A 525 0.36 6.39 1.57
C ASP A 525 0.96 6.40 2.99
N TYR A 526 1.96 5.56 3.26
CA TYR A 526 2.74 5.51 4.51
C TYR A 526 4.26 5.56 4.26
N GLY A 527 4.97 6.44 5.00
CA GLY A 527 6.44 6.56 4.96
C GLY A 527 6.96 7.01 3.59
N GLY A 528 6.92 8.33 3.35
CA GLY A 528 7.06 8.92 2.02
C GLY A 528 8.35 8.59 1.25
N ALA A 529 9.41 8.14 1.92
CA ALA A 529 10.60 7.56 1.33
C ALA A 529 10.89 6.15 1.90
N ILE A 530 10.77 5.95 3.21
CA ILE A 530 11.09 4.67 3.86
C ILE A 530 9.99 4.30 4.87
N VAL A 531 9.64 3.02 4.91
CA VAL A 531 8.98 2.35 6.05
C VAL A 531 9.93 1.27 6.59
N VAL A 532 10.10 1.23 7.91
CA VAL A 532 10.83 0.18 8.64
C VAL A 532 9.90 -0.39 9.71
N LEU A 533 9.79 -1.72 9.76
CA LEU A 533 8.96 -2.45 10.71
C LEU A 533 9.77 -3.56 11.39
N GLY A 534 9.61 -3.70 12.70
CA GLY A 534 10.33 -4.67 13.52
C GLY A 534 11.77 -4.26 13.80
N GLY A 535 12.63 -4.30 12.77
CA GLY A 535 14.08 -4.09 12.88
C GLY A 535 14.53 -2.64 13.07
N GLY A 536 15.79 -2.48 13.49
CA GLY A 536 16.38 -1.17 13.76
C GLY A 536 16.59 -0.31 12.50
N PHE A 537 16.71 1.02 12.67
CA PHE A 537 16.94 1.94 11.56
C PHE A 537 18.15 2.85 11.79
N LYS A 538 19.07 2.91 10.82
CA LYS A 538 20.32 3.68 10.93
C LYS A 538 20.49 4.58 9.70
N SER A 539 20.57 5.90 9.89
CA SER A 539 20.76 6.91 8.85
C SER A 539 21.96 7.80 9.17
N LYS A 540 22.96 7.86 8.29
CA LYS A 540 24.11 8.77 8.42
C LYS A 540 24.40 9.52 7.11
N ASP A 541 24.82 10.79 7.22
CA ASP A 541 25.28 11.66 6.11
C ASP A 541 24.28 11.74 4.94
N SER A 542 22.99 11.51 5.22
CA SER A 542 21.94 11.26 4.22
C SER A 542 20.93 12.40 4.13
N SER A 543 20.08 12.39 3.10
CA SER A 543 19.15 13.49 2.79
C SER A 543 17.78 13.03 2.31
N PHE A 544 16.73 13.60 2.90
CA PHE A 544 15.32 13.37 2.59
C PHE A 544 14.67 14.69 2.20
N ILE A 545 14.39 14.87 0.91
CA ILE A 545 14.03 16.15 0.30
C ILE A 545 12.72 16.05 -0.49
N ASN A 546 11.75 16.91 -0.16
CA ASN A 546 10.43 17.03 -0.81
C ASN A 546 9.51 15.79 -0.75
N ASN A 547 9.86 14.78 0.04
CA ASN A 547 9.10 13.53 0.09
C ASN A 547 7.70 13.75 0.70
N SER A 548 6.76 12.84 0.45
CA SER A 548 5.46 12.95 1.11
C SER A 548 4.66 11.66 1.20
N ALA A 549 4.06 11.40 2.36
CA ALA A 549 3.04 10.38 2.53
C ALA A 549 1.63 11.00 2.59
N ARG A 550 0.59 10.17 2.78
CA ARG A 550 -0.73 10.64 3.25
C ARG A 550 -0.82 10.56 4.78
N TYR A 551 -0.29 9.47 5.34
CA TYR A 551 -0.35 9.07 6.74
C TYR A 551 1.03 8.65 7.25
N GLY A 552 1.19 8.49 8.57
CA GLY A 552 2.50 8.20 9.16
C GLY A 552 3.49 9.31 8.85
N ALA A 553 4.71 8.98 8.39
CA ALA A 553 5.75 9.98 8.14
C ALA A 553 5.83 10.50 6.71
N GLY A 554 6.11 11.80 6.56
CA GLY A 554 6.38 12.42 5.26
C GLY A 554 7.71 11.99 4.62
N ALA A 555 8.67 11.46 5.39
CA ALA A 555 9.88 10.83 4.87
C ALA A 555 10.12 9.40 5.41
N VAL A 556 10.36 9.21 6.72
CA VAL A 556 10.69 7.89 7.29
C VAL A 556 9.77 7.55 8.45
N HIS A 557 9.03 6.45 8.32
CA HIS A 557 8.12 5.92 9.32
C HIS A 557 8.70 4.62 9.88
N VAL A 558 8.83 4.53 11.20
CA VAL A 558 9.43 3.38 11.89
C VAL A 558 8.51 2.89 13.00
N TYR A 559 8.27 1.58 13.03
CA TYR A 559 7.87 0.82 14.21
C TYR A 559 8.99 -0.18 14.52
N THR A 560 9.54 -0.17 15.72
CA THR A 560 10.62 -1.10 16.10
C THR A 560 10.77 -1.18 17.60
N ASP A 561 11.19 -2.33 18.13
CA ASP A 561 11.59 -2.48 19.54
C ASP A 561 13.13 -2.35 19.71
N TYR A 562 13.83 -1.71 18.76
CA TYR A 562 15.29 -1.59 18.72
C TYR A 562 15.81 -0.13 18.58
N ASP A 563 17.14 0.02 18.52
CA ASP A 563 17.84 1.29 18.28
C ASP A 563 17.48 1.94 16.94
N ILE A 564 17.07 3.22 17.00
CA ILE A 564 16.99 4.15 15.86
C ILE A 564 18.13 5.16 15.97
N LEU A 565 19.01 5.23 14.97
CA LEU A 565 20.19 6.09 14.97
C LEU A 565 20.20 7.02 13.75
N VAL A 566 19.94 8.32 13.96
CA VAL A 566 19.89 9.35 12.90
C VAL A 566 20.96 10.41 13.13
N TYR A 567 22.00 10.40 12.31
CA TYR A 567 23.19 11.22 12.44
C TYR A 567 23.42 12.05 11.16
N ASP A 568 23.86 13.30 11.30
CA ASP A 568 24.35 14.15 10.21
C ASP A 568 23.36 14.32 9.02
N THR A 569 22.07 14.04 9.25
CA THR A 569 21.05 13.85 8.22
C THR A 569 20.24 15.14 7.97
N VAL A 570 19.68 15.30 6.76
CA VAL A 570 18.88 16.48 6.37
C VAL A 570 17.48 16.11 5.92
N PHE A 571 16.46 16.56 6.66
CA PHE A 571 15.04 16.48 6.31
C PHE A 571 14.52 17.85 5.88
N TYR A 572 14.29 18.02 4.57
CA TYR A 572 13.87 19.29 3.98
C TYR A 572 12.54 19.19 3.22
N ASN A 573 11.55 19.99 3.61
CA ASN A 573 10.27 20.17 2.89
C ASN A 573 9.49 18.85 2.68
N ASN A 574 9.63 17.89 3.60
CA ASN A 574 8.83 16.67 3.61
C ASN A 574 7.48 16.96 4.27
N ARG A 575 6.41 16.26 3.84
CA ARG A 575 5.04 16.65 4.20
C ARG A 575 4.07 15.48 4.24
N LEU A 576 2.91 15.73 4.85
CA LEU A 576 1.74 14.86 4.79
C LEU A 576 0.66 15.54 3.95
N ASN A 577 0.02 14.78 3.06
CA ASN A 577 -0.89 15.34 2.05
C ASN A 577 -2.38 15.37 2.48
N GLU A 578 -2.72 14.93 3.70
CA GLU A 578 -4.08 15.02 4.28
C GLU A 578 -4.14 15.84 5.59
N ASP A 579 -5.32 16.38 5.92
CA ASP A 579 -5.52 17.43 6.94
C ASP A 579 -5.54 16.91 8.40
N ASN A 580 -4.84 17.62 9.29
CA ASN A 580 -5.06 17.73 10.75
C ASN A 580 -5.01 16.47 11.65
N THR A 581 -4.88 15.25 11.15
CA THR A 581 -4.84 14.03 12.00
C THR A 581 -3.61 13.14 11.83
N SER A 582 -2.70 13.49 10.92
CA SER A 582 -1.44 12.76 10.68
C SER A 582 -0.25 13.65 11.04
N PHE A 583 0.70 13.09 11.77
CA PHE A 583 1.86 13.76 12.38
C PHE A 583 3.17 13.12 11.93
N GLY A 584 4.27 13.88 11.92
CA GLY A 584 5.59 13.38 11.52
C GLY A 584 5.97 13.72 10.08
N GLY A 585 5.84 15.00 9.71
CA GLY A 585 6.23 15.53 8.41
C GLY A 585 7.61 15.10 7.90
N ALA A 586 8.57 14.83 8.79
CA ALA A 586 9.81 14.11 8.46
C ALA A 586 9.86 12.69 9.06
N LEU A 587 9.75 12.55 10.38
CA LEU A 587 9.89 11.28 11.10
C LEU A 587 8.63 10.91 11.88
N PHE A 588 8.26 9.64 11.84
CA PHE A 588 7.30 9.00 12.74
C PHE A 588 8.01 7.81 13.40
N ILE A 589 7.97 7.73 14.72
CA ILE A 589 8.66 6.73 15.53
C ILE A 589 7.65 6.11 16.51
N ASP A 590 7.59 4.78 16.53
CA ASP A 590 6.71 3.96 17.38
C ASP A 590 7.51 2.80 18.01
N SER A 591 7.17 2.43 19.24
CA SER A 591 7.82 1.44 20.14
C SER A 591 9.34 1.57 20.41
N ALA A 592 10.04 2.50 19.76
CA ALA A 592 11.50 2.50 19.68
C ALA A 592 12.21 2.46 21.05
N GLU A 593 12.93 1.36 21.30
CA GLU A 593 13.71 1.17 22.53
C GLU A 593 14.63 2.37 22.78
N LYS A 594 15.28 2.89 21.74
CA LYS A 594 16.20 4.03 21.85
C LYS A 594 16.37 4.77 20.53
N ALA A 595 15.72 5.92 20.39
CA ALA A 595 15.89 6.81 19.25
C ALA A 595 16.91 7.93 19.55
N ILE A 596 18.10 7.88 18.95
CA ILE A 596 19.11 8.95 19.00
C ILE A 596 19.11 9.74 17.69
N ILE A 597 18.84 11.04 17.79
CA ILE A 597 18.88 12.00 16.68
C ILE A 597 19.97 13.04 16.99
N ASN A 598 21.05 13.07 16.21
CA ASN A 598 22.21 13.92 16.45
C ASN A 598 22.62 14.72 15.20
N ASN A 599 23.04 15.98 15.39
CA ASN A 599 23.54 16.91 14.36
C ASN A 599 22.63 17.03 13.10
N THR A 600 21.34 16.75 13.24
CA THR A 600 20.40 16.57 12.14
C THR A 600 19.61 17.85 11.88
N ARG A 601 19.19 18.08 10.63
CA ARG A 601 18.53 19.32 10.18
C ARG A 601 17.10 19.06 9.68
N PHE A 602 16.11 19.63 10.35
CA PHE A 602 14.69 19.57 9.99
C PHE A 602 14.20 20.97 9.56
N VAL A 603 13.90 21.17 8.28
CA VAL A 603 13.52 22.50 7.76
C VAL A 603 12.28 22.41 6.85
N ASN A 604 11.27 23.23 7.14
CA ASN A 604 10.00 23.32 6.42
C ASN A 604 9.19 22.02 6.33
N ASN A 605 9.28 21.09 7.30
CA ASN A 605 8.49 19.85 7.27
C ASN A 605 7.12 20.09 7.94
N SER A 606 6.01 19.76 7.27
CA SER A 606 4.66 20.12 7.74
C SER A 606 4.00 19.03 8.60
N ASN A 607 3.15 19.42 9.55
CA ASN A 607 2.54 18.53 10.55
C ASN A 607 3.60 17.86 11.44
N ASP A 608 4.37 18.70 12.13
CA ASP A 608 5.44 18.34 13.08
C ASP A 608 6.67 17.74 12.39
N ALA A 609 7.89 18.10 12.83
CA ALA A 609 9.11 17.48 12.28
C ALA A 609 9.21 16.00 12.66
N ILE A 610 8.96 15.69 13.94
CA ILE A 610 9.09 14.36 14.53
C ILE A 610 7.81 14.07 15.32
N TYR A 611 7.22 12.91 15.09
CA TYR A 611 6.23 12.29 15.97
C TYR A 611 6.85 11.07 16.66
N ALA A 612 6.68 10.96 17.98
CA ALA A 612 7.14 9.83 18.78
C ALA A 612 6.01 9.30 19.68
N TYR A 613 5.84 7.99 19.71
CA TYR A 613 4.81 7.28 20.49
C TYR A 613 5.45 6.05 21.14
N GLU A 614 5.18 5.79 22.42
CA GLU A 614 5.66 4.61 23.16
C GLU A 614 7.19 4.35 23.02
N SER A 615 7.99 5.41 22.92
CA SER A 615 9.43 5.37 22.55
C SER A 615 10.32 6.11 23.53
N ARG A 616 11.60 5.73 23.64
CA ARG A 616 12.62 6.51 24.40
C ARG A 616 13.49 7.33 23.45
N ILE A 617 13.50 8.66 23.55
CA ILE A 617 14.11 9.56 22.54
C ILE A 617 15.11 10.58 23.10
N LYS A 618 16.26 10.69 22.43
CA LYS A 618 17.30 11.71 22.67
C LYS A 618 17.60 12.51 21.41
N ILE A 619 17.46 13.84 21.49
CA ILE A 619 17.77 14.76 20.39
C ILE A 619 18.90 15.73 20.80
N ASN A 620 20.03 15.66 20.10
CA ASN A 620 21.23 16.48 20.36
C ASN A 620 21.69 17.27 19.12
N ASN A 621 22.33 18.42 19.35
CA ASN A 621 23.01 19.27 18.35
C ASN A 621 22.19 19.69 17.11
N SER A 622 20.88 19.45 17.11
CA SER A 622 20.05 19.45 15.89
C SER A 622 19.36 20.80 15.64
N TYR A 623 18.91 21.02 14.41
CA TYR A 623 18.42 22.31 13.93
C TYR A 623 17.03 22.19 13.30
N PHE A 624 16.06 22.91 13.85
CA PHE A 624 14.66 22.97 13.41
C PHE A 624 14.32 24.39 12.93
N GLU A 625 13.59 24.53 11.83
CA GLU A 625 13.16 25.81 11.25
C GLU A 625 11.88 25.66 10.41
N ASN A 626 10.78 26.27 10.85
CA ASN A 626 9.45 26.29 10.22
C ASN A 626 8.78 24.90 10.08
N ASN A 627 8.81 24.06 11.12
CA ASN A 627 8.19 22.72 11.09
C ASN A 627 6.79 22.65 11.76
N ASP A 628 6.20 23.81 12.08
CA ASP A 628 5.04 24.00 12.99
C ASP A 628 5.36 23.55 14.44
N GLU A 629 5.65 22.27 14.65
CA GLU A 629 6.19 21.70 15.90
C GLU A 629 7.50 20.94 15.60
N TYR A 630 8.48 20.95 16.51
CA TYR A 630 9.74 20.23 16.30
C TYR A 630 9.69 18.78 16.80
N LEU A 631 8.83 18.51 17.78
CA LEU A 631 8.56 17.18 18.32
C LEU A 631 7.14 17.17 18.90
N ARG A 632 6.39 16.12 18.57
CA ARG A 632 5.21 15.67 19.31
C ARG A 632 5.51 14.31 19.95
N SER A 633 5.63 14.27 21.26
CA SER A 633 5.84 13.05 22.06
C SER A 633 4.57 12.66 22.82
N ILE A 634 4.26 11.37 22.83
CA ILE A 634 3.16 10.75 23.60
C ILE A 634 3.70 9.45 24.21
N TYR A 635 3.40 9.16 25.48
CA TYR A 635 3.90 7.97 26.21
C TYR A 635 5.42 7.77 26.05
N THR A 636 6.18 8.87 26.05
CA THR A 636 7.60 8.91 25.73
C THR A 636 8.43 8.94 27.00
N GLU A 637 9.07 7.84 27.36
CA GLU A 637 9.94 7.78 28.55
C GLU A 637 11.34 8.34 28.26
N GLY A 638 11.97 8.96 29.27
CA GLY A 638 13.37 9.37 29.19
C GLY A 638 13.70 10.43 28.12
N LEU A 639 12.74 11.29 27.73
CA LEU A 639 12.93 12.38 26.75
C LEU A 639 14.12 13.29 27.10
N ILE A 640 15.17 13.28 26.27
CA ILE A 640 16.38 14.10 26.46
C ILE A 640 16.58 15.06 25.29
N LEU A 641 16.64 16.36 25.59
CA LEU A 641 16.84 17.44 24.61
C LEU A 641 18.11 18.23 24.95
N GLY A 642 19.17 18.03 24.16
CA GLY A 642 20.47 18.71 24.30
C GLY A 642 20.56 20.06 23.57
N ASP A 643 21.76 20.40 23.07
CA ASP A 643 22.14 21.69 22.46
C ASP A 643 21.53 21.94 21.05
N ASN A 644 20.21 21.85 20.96
CA ASN A 644 19.41 22.03 19.75
C ASN A 644 19.05 23.50 19.50
N LYS A 645 18.54 23.80 18.29
CA LYS A 645 18.10 25.14 17.87
C LYS A 645 16.72 25.06 17.21
N TYR A 646 15.72 25.73 17.78
CA TYR A 646 14.30 25.52 17.43
C TYR A 646 13.63 26.63 16.58
N ASN A 647 14.23 27.82 16.49
CA ASN A 647 13.78 28.93 15.60
C ASN A 647 12.26 29.19 15.55
N ASP A 648 11.63 29.33 16.72
CA ASP A 648 10.18 29.55 16.93
C ASP A 648 9.25 28.33 16.71
N ASP A 649 9.76 27.15 16.31
CA ASP A 649 9.02 25.86 16.35
C ASP A 649 8.75 25.42 17.82
N THR A 650 7.63 24.73 18.08
CA THR A 650 7.20 24.34 19.45
C THR A 650 7.32 22.83 19.77
N LEU A 651 7.31 22.50 21.06
CA LEU A 651 7.21 21.13 21.61
C LEU A 651 5.76 20.85 22.06
N VAL A 652 5.25 19.66 21.78
CA VAL A 652 4.12 19.07 22.52
C VAL A 652 4.56 17.74 23.09
N ASP A 653 4.37 17.58 24.40
CA ASP A 653 4.81 16.42 25.18
C ASP A 653 3.66 16.03 26.11
N LEU A 654 3.26 14.75 26.09
CA LEU A 654 1.98 14.29 26.64
C LEU A 654 2.09 12.92 27.35
N ASP A 655 1.85 12.90 28.66
CA ASP A 655 1.72 11.70 29.49
C ASP A 655 0.46 10.85 29.16
N TYR A 656 -0.32 11.24 28.15
CA TYR A 656 -1.55 10.56 27.72
C TYR A 656 -1.91 10.89 26.28
N ASP A 657 -2.47 9.92 25.55
CA ASP A 657 -3.06 10.17 24.24
C ASP A 657 -4.40 10.95 24.39
N PRO A 658 -4.57 12.13 23.77
CA PRO A 658 -5.83 12.88 23.83
C PRO A 658 -6.98 12.21 23.06
N THR A 659 -6.71 11.20 22.23
CA THR A 659 -7.70 10.40 21.48
C THR A 659 -8.23 9.19 22.26
N TYR A 660 -7.75 8.97 23.49
CA TYR A 660 -7.98 7.79 24.32
C TYR A 660 -9.44 7.31 24.47
N ILE A 661 -10.42 8.23 24.47
CA ILE A 661 -11.83 7.85 24.58
C ILE A 661 -12.32 7.43 23.18
N ILE A 662 -12.05 6.18 22.78
CA ILE A 662 -12.52 5.70 21.49
C ILE A 662 -14.04 5.58 21.51
N ILE A 663 -14.69 6.41 20.70
CA ILE A 663 -16.12 6.33 20.44
C ILE A 663 -16.27 6.05 18.95
N GLY A 664 -16.72 4.84 18.62
CA GLY A 664 -17.15 4.55 17.26
C GLY A 664 -18.34 5.44 16.93
N THR A 665 -18.19 6.39 16.00
CA THR A 665 -19.23 7.39 15.67
C THR A 665 -19.70 7.27 14.23
N GLY A 666 -21.01 7.40 14.04
CA GLY A 666 -21.68 7.30 12.74
C GLY A 666 -23.01 6.55 12.86
N GLU A 667 -23.90 6.70 11.88
CA GLU A 667 -25.14 5.91 11.81
C GLU A 667 -24.91 4.48 11.26
N GLY A 668 -23.72 4.21 10.71
CA GLY A 668 -23.38 2.96 10.01
C GLY A 668 -24.14 2.78 8.69
N LEU A 669 -23.84 1.68 8.00
CA LEU A 669 -24.61 1.26 6.82
C LEU A 669 -25.95 0.67 7.27
N LYS A 670 -27.04 1.36 6.93
CA LYS A 670 -28.37 0.83 7.15
C LYS A 670 -28.67 -0.37 6.24
N LEU A 671 -28.75 -1.55 6.84
CA LEU A 671 -29.12 -2.80 6.17
C LEU A 671 -30.64 -2.89 5.91
N ASP A 672 -31.01 -3.41 4.74
CA ASP A 672 -32.38 -3.79 4.40
C ASP A 672 -32.56 -5.29 4.69
N LEU A 673 -33.09 -5.65 5.85
CA LEU A 673 -33.21 -7.05 6.24
C LEU A 673 -34.40 -7.76 5.58
N ILE A 674 -34.11 -8.94 5.04
CA ILE A 674 -35.04 -9.96 4.55
C ILE A 674 -35.07 -11.15 5.54
N ASN A 675 -33.92 -11.46 6.17
CA ASN A 675 -33.70 -12.54 7.12
C ASN A 675 -34.24 -13.88 6.64
N ASN A 676 -33.62 -14.42 5.59
CA ASN A 676 -33.99 -15.72 5.03
C ASN A 676 -33.86 -16.83 6.10
N THR A 677 -34.94 -17.58 6.30
CA THR A 677 -35.00 -18.74 7.19
C THR A 677 -35.12 -20.03 6.38
N ILE A 678 -34.42 -21.08 6.80
CA ILE A 678 -34.63 -22.43 6.28
C ILE A 678 -35.68 -23.11 7.15
N ASP A 679 -36.86 -23.37 6.58
CA ASP A 679 -37.94 -24.14 7.23
C ASP A 679 -37.75 -25.63 6.90
N VAL A 680 -37.03 -26.34 7.77
CA VAL A 680 -36.91 -27.81 7.73
C VAL A 680 -37.42 -28.43 9.02
N THR A 681 -38.07 -29.59 8.91
CA THR A 681 -38.60 -30.32 10.07
C THR A 681 -37.55 -31.10 10.86
N THR A 682 -36.36 -31.28 10.28
CA THR A 682 -35.19 -32.00 10.79
C THR A 682 -33.96 -31.45 10.08
N ILE A 683 -32.78 -31.49 10.73
CA ILE A 683 -31.51 -31.17 10.09
C ILE A 683 -31.30 -32.08 8.85
N PRO A 684 -30.89 -31.55 7.69
CA PRO A 684 -30.64 -32.37 6.50
C PRO A 684 -29.30 -33.11 6.62
N SER A 685 -29.19 -34.26 5.95
CA SER A 685 -27.95 -35.07 5.94
C SER A 685 -26.79 -34.40 5.18
N SER A 686 -27.07 -33.37 4.39
CA SER A 686 -26.06 -32.50 3.79
C SER A 686 -26.61 -31.10 3.58
N PHE A 687 -25.72 -30.12 3.58
CA PHE A 687 -26.03 -28.71 3.39
C PHE A 687 -24.81 -27.99 2.85
N LEU A 688 -25.01 -27.04 1.93
CA LEU A 688 -23.96 -26.14 1.44
C LEU A 688 -24.54 -24.73 1.29
N ALA A 689 -23.89 -23.73 1.87
CA ALA A 689 -24.34 -22.33 1.82
C ALA A 689 -24.47 -21.77 0.38
N ALA A 690 -23.71 -22.32 -0.57
CA ALA A 690 -23.75 -21.95 -1.98
C ALA A 690 -25.13 -22.22 -2.63
N ASP A 691 -25.78 -23.35 -2.30
CA ASP A 691 -27.09 -23.74 -2.86
C ASP A 691 -28.21 -22.74 -2.51
N TRP A 692 -28.02 -21.99 -1.41
CA TRP A 692 -28.95 -20.98 -0.92
C TRP A 692 -28.56 -19.55 -1.33
N GLY A 693 -27.44 -19.39 -2.04
CA GLY A 693 -26.89 -18.10 -2.45
C GLY A 693 -26.21 -17.33 -1.30
N TRP A 694 -25.76 -18.02 -0.24
CA TRP A 694 -25.18 -17.42 0.97
C TRP A 694 -23.65 -17.47 0.98
N MET A 695 -23.02 -17.40 -0.20
CA MET A 695 -21.58 -17.48 -0.39
C MET A 695 -21.08 -16.28 -1.19
N SER A 696 -20.03 -15.62 -0.70
CA SER A 696 -19.22 -14.69 -1.48
C SER A 696 -18.20 -15.44 -2.35
N PRO A 697 -17.68 -14.82 -3.43
CA PRO A 697 -16.57 -15.38 -4.22
C PRO A 697 -15.37 -15.76 -3.37
N PHE A 698 -14.54 -16.68 -3.85
CA PHE A 698 -13.25 -16.95 -3.21
C PHE A 698 -12.31 -15.75 -3.34
N LYS A 699 -11.35 -15.69 -2.41
CA LYS A 699 -10.27 -14.69 -2.38
C LYS A 699 -8.97 -15.46 -2.12
N ASN A 700 -7.84 -14.91 -2.54
CA ASN A 700 -6.52 -15.52 -2.36
C ASN A 700 -5.66 -14.64 -1.44
N GLN A 701 -5.13 -15.21 -0.36
CA GLN A 701 -4.29 -14.53 0.64
C GLN A 701 -2.79 -14.58 0.31
N ASP A 702 -2.36 -15.44 -0.62
CA ASP A 702 -0.95 -15.80 -0.85
C ASP A 702 -0.24 -16.10 0.50
N PHE A 703 0.99 -15.62 0.73
CA PHE A 703 1.73 -15.79 1.98
C PHE A 703 1.46 -14.71 3.07
N SER A 704 0.39 -13.90 2.98
CA SER A 704 0.17 -12.73 3.87
C SER A 704 -0.25 -12.98 5.33
N GLY A 705 -0.23 -14.24 5.80
CA GLY A 705 -0.71 -14.64 7.15
C GLY A 705 -2.17 -14.32 7.50
N GLY A 706 -2.96 -13.75 6.58
CA GLY A 706 -4.25 -13.11 6.89
C GLY A 706 -5.46 -14.04 7.07
N CYS A 707 -5.28 -15.36 7.18
CA CYS A 707 -6.34 -16.37 7.13
C CYS A 707 -7.52 -16.10 8.06
N TRP A 708 -7.25 -15.70 9.30
CA TRP A 708 -8.21 -15.35 10.33
C TRP A 708 -9.13 -14.18 9.94
N CYS A 709 -8.59 -13.19 9.22
CA CYS A 709 -9.35 -12.09 8.62
C CYS A 709 -10.15 -12.53 7.39
N PHE A 710 -9.61 -13.42 6.55
CA PHE A 710 -10.31 -13.97 5.38
C PHE A 710 -11.50 -14.85 5.81
N SER A 711 -11.30 -15.72 6.81
CA SER A 711 -12.35 -16.52 7.46
C SER A 711 -13.45 -15.63 8.06
N THR A 712 -13.07 -14.63 8.84
CA THR A 712 -14.01 -13.68 9.46
C THR A 712 -14.80 -12.91 8.40
N CYS A 713 -14.15 -12.39 7.36
CA CYS A 713 -14.84 -11.71 6.27
C CYS A 713 -15.80 -12.66 5.54
N ALA A 714 -15.42 -13.91 5.26
CA ALA A 714 -16.32 -14.88 4.64
C ALA A 714 -17.55 -15.20 5.50
N ALA A 715 -17.40 -15.29 6.83
CA ALA A 715 -18.50 -15.47 7.78
C ALA A 715 -19.47 -14.26 7.79
N ILE A 716 -18.93 -13.04 7.86
CA ILE A 716 -19.74 -11.80 7.81
C ILE A 716 -20.42 -11.66 6.44
N GLU A 717 -19.71 -11.90 5.34
CA GLU A 717 -20.25 -11.83 3.97
C GLU A 717 -21.39 -12.83 3.75
N SER A 718 -21.28 -14.05 4.29
CA SER A 718 -22.38 -15.03 4.26
C SER A 718 -23.59 -14.57 5.07
N ALA A 719 -23.38 -14.13 6.32
CA ALA A 719 -24.44 -13.63 7.18
C ALA A 719 -25.15 -12.40 6.57
N LEU A 720 -24.42 -11.54 5.86
CA LEU A 720 -24.97 -10.42 5.08
C LEU A 720 -25.77 -10.89 3.87
N LEU A 721 -25.28 -11.86 3.09
CA LEU A 721 -26.03 -12.45 1.97
C LEU A 721 -27.34 -13.10 2.44
N LYS A 722 -27.26 -13.90 3.52
CA LYS A 722 -28.41 -14.55 4.15
C LYS A 722 -29.43 -13.56 4.71
N SER A 723 -28.98 -12.46 5.31
CA SER A 723 -29.86 -11.46 5.93
C SER A 723 -30.42 -10.44 4.93
N THR A 724 -29.68 -10.06 3.88
CA THR A 724 -30.05 -8.93 2.98
C THR A 724 -30.26 -9.31 1.50
N GLN A 725 -29.83 -10.49 1.06
CA GLN A 725 -29.70 -10.88 -0.36
C GLN A 725 -28.82 -9.92 -1.20
N LYS A 726 -27.85 -9.22 -0.58
CA LYS A 726 -26.85 -8.38 -1.23
C LYS A 726 -25.45 -8.93 -0.99
N THR A 727 -24.62 -8.98 -2.03
CA THR A 727 -23.19 -9.29 -1.91
C THR A 727 -22.42 -8.09 -1.42
N TYR A 728 -21.47 -8.33 -0.51
CA TYR A 728 -20.43 -7.39 -0.10
C TYR A 728 -19.08 -8.10 -0.29
N SER A 729 -18.03 -7.39 -0.70
CA SER A 729 -16.63 -7.84 -0.53
C SER A 729 -15.99 -6.91 0.50
N LEU A 730 -15.62 -7.44 1.65
CA LEU A 730 -15.12 -6.67 2.78
C LEU A 730 -13.60 -6.48 2.73
N SER A 731 -13.12 -5.34 3.24
CA SER A 731 -11.68 -5.07 3.39
C SER A 731 -11.06 -5.93 4.48
N MET A 732 -10.40 -7.01 4.07
CA MET A 732 -9.55 -7.82 4.95
C MET A 732 -8.26 -7.08 5.30
N GLN A 733 -7.79 -6.19 4.41
CA GLN A 733 -6.64 -5.32 4.63
C GLN A 733 -6.82 -4.50 5.91
N ASN A 734 -7.92 -3.75 6.00
CA ASN A 734 -8.12 -2.84 7.13
C ASN A 734 -8.35 -3.60 8.44
N MET A 735 -8.94 -4.80 8.36
CA MET A 735 -9.12 -5.71 9.48
C MET A 735 -7.80 -6.25 10.02
N GLN A 736 -6.93 -6.79 9.16
CA GLN A 736 -5.63 -7.34 9.57
C GLN A 736 -4.71 -6.22 10.07
N LYS A 737 -4.46 -5.20 9.25
CA LYS A 737 -3.39 -4.21 9.48
C LYS A 737 -3.72 -3.14 10.55
N LEU A 738 -4.95 -3.12 11.08
CA LEU A 738 -5.30 -2.36 12.29
C LEU A 738 -5.36 -3.21 13.56
N SER A 739 -5.24 -4.53 13.40
CA SER A 739 -5.27 -5.51 14.49
C SER A 739 -3.87 -6.01 14.85
N THR A 740 -2.87 -5.76 14.00
CA THR A 740 -1.43 -6.02 14.23
C THR A 740 -0.77 -4.96 15.10
N GLU A 741 0.36 -5.30 15.73
CA GLU A 741 1.19 -4.44 16.59
C GLU A 741 1.57 -3.11 15.95
N TYR A 742 1.73 -3.08 14.62
CA TYR A 742 1.98 -1.88 13.82
C TYR A 742 0.85 -0.83 13.85
N SER A 743 -0.25 -1.11 14.57
CA SER A 743 -1.30 -0.16 14.89
C SER A 743 -1.49 -0.06 16.40
N LYS A 744 -1.57 1.17 16.93
CA LYS A 744 -1.91 1.41 18.34
C LYS A 744 -3.28 0.87 18.78
N TYR A 745 -4.13 0.46 17.83
CA TYR A 745 -5.42 -0.20 18.09
C TYR A 745 -5.35 -1.73 18.02
N GLY A 746 -4.17 -2.29 17.76
CA GLY A 746 -3.95 -3.71 17.53
C GLY A 746 -3.67 -4.51 18.80
N ASN A 747 -3.29 -5.76 18.59
CA ASN A 747 -2.83 -6.69 19.61
C ASN A 747 -1.29 -6.59 19.73
N ASN A 748 -0.77 -6.62 20.96
CA ASN A 748 0.66 -6.45 21.27
C ASN A 748 1.51 -7.72 21.05
N HIS A 749 0.93 -8.78 20.47
CA HIS A 749 1.58 -10.06 20.16
C HIS A 749 1.30 -10.55 18.73
N ILE A 750 0.67 -9.72 17.87
CA ILE A 750 0.28 -10.10 16.50
C ILE A 750 0.99 -9.22 15.48
N VAL A 751 1.94 -9.81 14.75
CA VAL A 751 2.67 -9.12 13.67
C VAL A 751 2.01 -9.32 12.30
N GLU A 752 1.38 -10.48 12.09
CA GLU A 752 0.85 -10.90 10.78
C GLU A 752 -0.27 -11.96 10.90
N ALA A 753 0.04 -13.11 11.49
CA ALA A 753 -0.91 -14.16 11.85
C ALA A 753 -1.63 -13.81 13.17
N GLY A 754 -2.86 -14.30 13.37
CA GLY A 754 -3.70 -13.90 14.50
C GLY A 754 -4.97 -14.76 14.66
N SER A 755 -5.78 -14.44 15.68
CA SER A 755 -6.96 -15.22 16.06
C SER A 755 -8.26 -14.69 15.42
N THR A 756 -9.24 -15.58 15.17
CA THR A 756 -10.58 -15.15 14.72
C THR A 756 -11.32 -14.32 15.78
N ILE A 757 -10.89 -14.39 17.05
CA ILE A 757 -11.37 -13.55 18.16
C ILE A 757 -10.89 -12.11 18.05
N VAL A 758 -9.64 -11.85 17.61
CA VAL A 758 -9.17 -10.47 17.37
C VAL A 758 -9.91 -9.83 16.20
N ALA A 759 -10.17 -10.58 15.12
CA ALA A 759 -10.98 -10.09 14.00
C ALA A 759 -12.45 -9.81 14.40
N LEU A 760 -13.03 -10.63 15.28
CA LEU A 760 -14.31 -10.35 15.92
C LEU A 760 -14.24 -9.05 16.77
N HIS A 761 -13.19 -8.86 17.55
CA HIS A 761 -13.04 -7.69 18.41
C HIS A 761 -12.95 -6.39 17.57
N TYR A 762 -12.15 -6.38 16.49
CA TYR A 762 -12.14 -5.31 15.49
C TYR A 762 -13.55 -4.96 14.97
N ALA A 763 -14.34 -5.99 14.66
CA ALA A 763 -15.68 -5.86 14.11
C ALA A 763 -16.69 -5.29 15.13
N LEU A 764 -16.66 -5.80 16.37
CA LEU A 764 -17.48 -5.31 17.50
C LEU A 764 -17.11 -3.87 17.91
N SER A 765 -15.85 -3.48 17.71
CA SER A 765 -15.36 -2.12 17.98
C SER A 765 -15.69 -1.11 16.87
N TRP A 766 -16.36 -1.55 15.80
CA TRP A 766 -16.79 -0.77 14.63
C TRP A 766 -15.62 -0.09 13.88
N MET A 767 -14.43 -0.70 13.90
CA MET A 767 -13.21 -0.06 13.39
C MET A 767 -13.21 0.10 11.85
N GLY A 768 -13.77 -0.85 11.11
CA GLY A 768 -13.80 -0.77 9.64
C GLY A 768 -14.38 -1.98 8.87
N VAL A 769 -15.50 -2.56 9.30
CA VAL A 769 -16.19 -3.59 8.48
C VAL A 769 -16.92 -2.91 7.31
N PHE A 770 -16.23 -2.67 6.20
CA PHE A 770 -16.74 -1.96 5.02
C PHE A 770 -16.27 -2.58 3.69
N PRO A 771 -16.82 -2.16 2.54
CA PRO A 771 -16.39 -2.64 1.23
C PRO A 771 -14.90 -2.42 0.93
N GLU A 772 -14.27 -3.40 0.27
CA GLU A 772 -12.84 -3.47 -0.04
C GLU A 772 -12.31 -2.27 -0.86
N GLU A 773 -13.17 -1.58 -1.61
CA GLU A 773 -12.84 -0.35 -2.34
C GLU A 773 -12.39 0.84 -1.46
N TYR A 774 -12.60 0.78 -0.14
CA TYR A 774 -12.09 1.77 0.81
C TYR A 774 -10.64 1.54 1.26
N ASP A 775 -10.17 0.28 1.24
CA ASP A 775 -8.79 -0.11 1.53
C ASP A 775 -8.53 -1.49 0.92
N THR A 776 -7.94 -1.51 -0.27
CA THR A 776 -7.75 -2.74 -1.07
C THR A 776 -6.69 -3.64 -0.45
N PHE A 777 -6.77 -4.96 -0.68
CA PHE A 777 -5.74 -5.89 -0.23
C PHE A 777 -4.34 -5.51 -0.73
N ASP A 778 -3.36 -5.55 0.17
CA ASP A 778 -1.94 -5.48 -0.11
C ASP A 778 -1.22 -6.58 0.68
N MET A 779 -0.73 -7.57 -0.05
CA MET A 779 -0.13 -8.80 0.45
C MET A 779 1.07 -8.57 1.37
N ILE A 780 1.99 -7.64 1.04
CA ILE A 780 3.20 -7.37 1.85
C ILE A 780 3.09 -6.10 2.70
N GLY A 781 2.22 -5.16 2.32
CA GLY A 781 2.05 -3.91 3.08
C GLY A 781 1.38 -4.18 4.43
N LYS A 782 2.03 -3.79 5.53
CA LYS A 782 1.56 -4.04 6.90
C LYS A 782 0.81 -2.88 7.57
N LEU A 783 0.72 -1.71 6.93
CA LEU A 783 0.12 -0.50 7.52
C LEU A 783 -1.16 -0.06 6.81
N SER A 784 -2.23 0.12 7.59
CA SER A 784 -3.49 0.77 7.19
C SER A 784 -3.93 1.81 8.22
N ARG A 785 -4.85 2.71 7.84
CA ARG A 785 -5.44 3.72 8.72
C ARG A 785 -6.83 3.32 9.21
N GLN A 786 -7.26 3.86 10.34
CA GLN A 786 -8.67 3.83 10.74
C GLN A 786 -9.52 4.58 9.70
N ILE A 787 -10.63 3.96 9.26
CA ILE A 787 -11.56 4.57 8.28
C ILE A 787 -12.98 4.59 8.87
N SER A 788 -13.45 5.78 9.24
CA SER A 788 -14.89 6.02 9.44
C SER A 788 -15.55 6.32 8.08
N THR A 789 -16.60 5.58 7.74
CA THR A 789 -17.46 5.81 6.56
C THR A 789 -18.91 5.45 6.87
N ASN A 790 -19.86 6.06 6.15
CA ASN A 790 -21.28 5.72 6.28
C ASN A 790 -21.63 4.34 5.67
N GLU A 791 -20.67 3.70 4.97
CA GLU A 791 -20.79 2.33 4.49
C GLU A 791 -20.23 1.29 5.49
N THR A 792 -19.77 1.71 6.68
CA THR A 792 -19.30 0.79 7.73
C THR A 792 -20.47 0.03 8.34
N ILE A 793 -20.43 -1.29 8.26
CA ILE A 793 -21.43 -2.21 8.80
C ILE A 793 -21.14 -2.41 10.30
N HIS A 794 -22.06 -1.96 11.14
CA HIS A 794 -21.94 -2.15 12.59
C HIS A 794 -22.32 -3.58 12.97
N ILE A 795 -21.34 -4.37 13.41
CA ILE A 795 -21.60 -5.65 14.09
C ILE A 795 -22.04 -5.36 15.52
N GLN A 796 -23.09 -6.05 15.97
CA GLN A 796 -23.75 -5.79 17.26
C GLN A 796 -23.98 -7.07 18.07
N ASP A 797 -24.02 -8.23 17.42
CA ASP A 797 -24.32 -9.52 18.03
C ASP A 797 -23.50 -10.60 17.29
N ALA A 798 -22.87 -11.51 18.03
CA ALA A 798 -22.07 -12.62 17.50
C ALA A 798 -22.16 -13.83 18.42
N ALA A 799 -22.51 -15.00 17.89
CA ALA A 799 -22.68 -16.23 18.65
C ALA A 799 -21.49 -17.17 18.44
N PHE A 800 -21.06 -17.87 19.49
CA PHE A 800 -20.00 -18.88 19.41
C PHE A 800 -20.62 -20.29 19.38
N THR A 801 -19.97 -21.22 18.70
CA THR A 801 -20.34 -22.65 18.76
C THR A 801 -20.02 -23.26 20.13
N TYR A 802 -20.58 -24.45 20.37
CA TYR A 802 -20.33 -25.27 21.56
C TYR A 802 -19.25 -26.31 21.28
N PRO A 803 -18.48 -26.73 22.32
CA PRO A 803 -17.46 -27.77 22.18
C PRO A 803 -18.05 -29.15 21.90
N ARG A 804 -17.28 -30.02 21.23
CA ARG A 804 -17.70 -31.34 20.72
C ARG A 804 -17.69 -32.43 21.81
N SER A 805 -18.61 -32.35 22.77
CA SER A 805 -18.82 -33.33 23.85
C SER A 805 -19.53 -34.64 23.43
N ILE A 806 -19.12 -35.20 22.27
CA ILE A 806 -19.56 -36.49 21.71
C ILE A 806 -21.03 -36.52 21.24
N SER A 807 -21.22 -36.51 19.91
CA SER A 807 -22.46 -36.82 19.17
C SER A 807 -23.68 -35.91 19.35
N TYR A 808 -23.81 -35.13 20.42
CA TYR A 808 -24.94 -34.18 20.58
C TYR A 808 -24.66 -32.79 19.96
N ASP A 809 -23.38 -32.43 19.79
CA ASP A 809 -22.99 -31.03 19.49
C ASP A 809 -22.81 -30.74 17.99
N ILE A 810 -22.57 -31.75 17.17
CA ILE A 810 -22.57 -31.62 15.69
C ILE A 810 -23.91 -31.05 15.21
N ASP A 811 -25.03 -31.53 15.75
CA ASP A 811 -26.36 -31.02 15.42
C ASP A 811 -26.58 -29.58 15.90
N GLN A 812 -25.90 -29.13 16.97
CA GLN A 812 -25.94 -27.73 17.42
C GLN A 812 -25.15 -26.83 16.46
N ILE A 813 -23.95 -27.24 16.05
CA ILE A 813 -23.12 -26.53 15.07
C ILE A 813 -23.85 -26.41 13.72
N LYS A 814 -24.46 -27.50 13.24
CA LYS A 814 -25.32 -27.50 12.03
C LYS A 814 -26.48 -26.51 12.16
N GLN A 815 -27.14 -26.45 13.32
CA GLN A 815 -28.20 -25.47 13.59
C GLN A 815 -27.68 -24.03 13.56
N THR A 816 -26.52 -23.75 14.15
CA THR A 816 -25.85 -22.43 14.09
C THR A 816 -25.59 -22.01 12.63
N ILE A 817 -25.03 -22.92 11.82
CA ILE A 817 -24.77 -22.68 10.39
C ILE A 817 -26.09 -22.34 9.64
N MET A 818 -27.13 -23.16 9.82
CA MET A 818 -28.44 -22.93 9.18
C MET A 818 -29.12 -21.64 9.66
N LYS A 819 -28.97 -21.28 10.95
CA LYS A 819 -29.65 -20.14 11.55
C LYS A 819 -28.98 -18.81 11.18
N TYR A 820 -27.65 -18.75 11.10
CA TYR A 820 -26.92 -17.47 10.99
C TYR A 820 -26.11 -17.29 9.70
N GLY A 821 -25.66 -18.36 9.03
CA GLY A 821 -24.74 -18.29 7.89
C GLY A 821 -23.50 -19.14 8.14
N THR A 822 -22.42 -18.91 7.41
CA THR A 822 -21.15 -19.62 7.65
C THR A 822 -20.48 -19.17 8.96
N VAL A 823 -19.63 -20.02 9.52
CA VAL A 823 -19.03 -19.88 10.87
C VAL A 823 -17.50 -19.96 10.76
N THR A 824 -16.74 -19.19 11.54
CA THR A 824 -15.27 -19.33 11.55
C THR A 824 -14.83 -20.64 12.24
N SER A 825 -13.69 -21.20 11.85
CA SER A 825 -13.08 -22.39 12.46
C SER A 825 -11.61 -22.48 12.06
N ASP A 826 -10.78 -23.03 12.94
CA ASP A 826 -9.33 -23.10 12.76
C ASP A 826 -8.89 -24.56 12.62
N PHE A 827 -7.90 -24.87 11.77
CA PHE A 827 -7.44 -26.24 11.51
C PHE A 827 -5.97 -26.30 11.05
N TYR A 828 -5.42 -27.50 10.86
CA TYR A 828 -4.06 -27.68 10.36
C TYR A 828 -3.98 -27.45 8.84
N ALA A 829 -3.05 -26.61 8.37
CA ALA A 829 -3.00 -26.18 6.98
C ALA A 829 -2.74 -27.36 6.01
N VAL A 830 -3.60 -27.55 5.02
CA VAL A 830 -3.49 -28.69 4.08
C VAL A 830 -2.18 -28.76 3.29
N ASN A 831 -1.49 -27.63 3.10
CA ASN A 831 -0.19 -27.57 2.41
C ASN A 831 0.97 -28.01 3.32
N GLU A 832 0.78 -28.03 4.64
CA GLU A 832 1.72 -28.50 5.66
C GLU A 832 1.39 -29.94 6.11
N ALA A 833 0.22 -30.47 5.73
CA ALA A 833 -0.39 -31.62 6.37
C ALA A 833 -0.15 -32.95 5.64
N PRO A 834 0.53 -33.94 6.26
CA PRO A 834 0.87 -35.21 5.61
C PRO A 834 -0.35 -36.12 5.32
N ASN A 835 -1.52 -35.79 5.87
CA ASN A 835 -2.74 -36.60 5.79
C ASN A 835 -3.80 -36.02 4.82
N PHE A 836 -3.43 -35.04 3.99
CA PHE A 836 -4.31 -34.46 2.96
C PHE A 836 -4.38 -35.34 1.69
N ASN A 837 -5.58 -35.50 1.11
CA ASN A 837 -5.75 -36.16 -0.19
C ASN A 837 -6.10 -35.16 -1.29
N GLU A 838 -5.10 -34.80 -2.10
CA GLU A 838 -5.24 -33.90 -3.24
C GLU A 838 -6.35 -34.32 -4.23
N ASN A 839 -6.53 -35.63 -4.45
CA ASN A 839 -7.46 -36.17 -5.45
C ASN A 839 -8.95 -35.97 -5.09
N THR A 840 -9.24 -35.67 -3.83
CA THR A 840 -10.59 -35.52 -3.27
C THR A 840 -10.76 -34.24 -2.45
N SER A 841 -9.68 -33.46 -2.31
CA SER A 841 -9.54 -32.33 -1.39
C SER A 841 -10.00 -32.64 0.03
N ALA A 842 -9.69 -33.84 0.52
CA ALA A 842 -10.16 -34.37 1.80
C ALA A 842 -9.03 -34.39 2.85
N PHE A 843 -9.31 -33.87 4.05
CA PHE A 843 -8.38 -33.80 5.16
C PHE A 843 -8.89 -34.53 6.41
N TYR A 844 -8.00 -35.30 7.04
CA TYR A 844 -8.24 -35.91 8.34
C TYR A 844 -6.94 -36.10 9.12
N CYS A 845 -6.76 -35.32 10.18
CA CYS A 845 -5.81 -35.60 11.24
C CYS A 845 -6.44 -36.53 12.29
N ASN A 846 -5.71 -37.61 12.64
CA ASN A 846 -6.04 -38.49 13.77
C ASN A 846 -4.96 -38.50 14.86
N GLU A 847 -3.97 -37.62 14.72
CA GLU A 847 -2.80 -37.56 15.57
C GLU A 847 -3.15 -36.76 16.84
N THR A 848 -2.61 -37.22 17.98
CA THR A 848 -2.87 -36.67 19.32
C THR A 848 -1.56 -36.29 20.00
N ASP A 849 -0.60 -35.83 19.20
CA ASP A 849 0.78 -35.52 19.57
C ASP A 849 1.00 -34.04 19.93
N GLY A 850 -0.09 -33.27 20.09
CA GLY A 850 -0.05 -31.87 20.52
C GLY A 850 0.07 -30.85 19.38
N ARG A 851 -0.36 -31.20 18.16
CA ARG A 851 -0.40 -30.24 17.03
C ARG A 851 -1.56 -29.27 17.18
N ASP A 852 -1.24 -27.98 17.16
CA ASP A 852 -2.20 -26.89 17.07
C ASP A 852 -2.69 -26.64 15.63
N ALA A 853 -3.77 -25.88 15.51
CA ALA A 853 -4.27 -25.38 14.24
C ALA A 853 -3.40 -24.23 13.69
N THR A 854 -2.94 -24.34 12.43
CA THR A 854 -2.08 -23.35 11.77
C THR A 854 -2.83 -22.42 10.80
N HIS A 855 -4.10 -22.71 10.48
CA HIS A 855 -4.85 -22.00 9.44
C HIS A 855 -6.33 -21.80 9.78
N ALA A 856 -6.89 -20.64 9.44
CA ALA A 856 -8.27 -20.24 9.78
C ALA A 856 -9.17 -20.15 8.53
N VAL A 857 -10.35 -20.76 8.61
CA VAL A 857 -11.27 -20.98 7.47
C VAL A 857 -12.73 -20.75 7.86
N ALA A 858 -13.61 -20.62 6.87
CA ALA A 858 -15.05 -20.55 7.11
C ALA A 858 -15.71 -21.92 6.86
N VAL A 859 -16.49 -22.40 7.81
CA VAL A 859 -17.30 -23.62 7.70
C VAL A 859 -18.60 -23.29 6.98
N VAL A 860 -18.79 -23.88 5.80
CA VAL A 860 -19.82 -23.48 4.83
C VAL A 860 -20.86 -24.55 4.53
N GLY A 861 -20.64 -25.76 5.01
CA GLY A 861 -21.53 -26.89 4.78
C GLY A 861 -21.09 -28.16 5.48
N TRP A 862 -21.79 -29.24 5.17
CA TRP A 862 -21.45 -30.60 5.61
C TRP A 862 -22.10 -31.65 4.69
N ASP A 863 -21.59 -32.88 4.74
CA ASP A 863 -22.29 -34.09 4.27
C ASP A 863 -22.01 -35.26 5.21
N ASP A 864 -23.07 -35.75 5.87
CA ASP A 864 -23.08 -36.92 6.76
C ASP A 864 -22.76 -38.24 6.04
N ASN A 865 -22.74 -38.23 4.70
CA ASN A 865 -22.48 -39.40 3.85
C ASN A 865 -21.15 -39.26 3.07
N TYR A 866 -20.33 -38.25 3.36
CA TYR A 866 -19.04 -38.06 2.70
C TYR A 866 -18.13 -39.26 3.01
N PRO A 867 -17.73 -40.08 2.02
CA PRO A 867 -17.14 -41.39 2.30
C PRO A 867 -15.82 -41.33 3.05
N ALA A 868 -15.67 -42.15 4.09
CA ALA A 868 -14.40 -42.34 4.81
C ALA A 868 -13.25 -42.78 3.87
N SER A 869 -13.57 -43.40 2.74
CA SER A 869 -12.61 -43.79 1.70
C SER A 869 -12.07 -42.63 0.85
N ASN A 870 -12.56 -41.40 1.01
CA ASN A 870 -12.06 -40.24 0.28
C ASN A 870 -10.83 -39.61 0.95
N PHE A 871 -10.63 -39.83 2.25
CA PHE A 871 -9.49 -39.30 3.01
C PHE A 871 -8.24 -40.18 2.83
N LEU A 872 -7.04 -39.59 2.93
CA LEU A 872 -5.79 -40.34 2.79
C LEU A 872 -5.59 -41.33 3.96
N VAL A 873 -5.81 -40.84 5.18
CA VAL A 873 -6.03 -41.66 6.38
C VAL A 873 -7.55 -41.88 6.51
N THR A 874 -8.00 -43.13 6.70
CA THR A 874 -9.44 -43.42 6.80
C THR A 874 -10.00 -43.10 8.20
N PRO A 875 -11.00 -42.21 8.36
CA PRO A 875 -11.62 -41.90 9.64
C PRO A 875 -12.53 -43.03 10.19
N PRO A 876 -12.92 -42.96 11.49
CA PRO A 876 -13.80 -43.93 12.14
C PRO A 876 -15.19 -44.13 11.51
N GLY A 877 -15.65 -43.21 10.66
CA GLY A 877 -16.91 -43.27 9.95
C GLY A 877 -16.98 -42.26 8.80
N ASP A 878 -18.04 -42.35 8.00
CA ASP A 878 -18.37 -41.34 6.98
C ASP A 878 -18.79 -40.02 7.67
N GLY A 879 -18.62 -38.90 6.97
CA GLY A 879 -19.06 -37.58 7.44
C GLY A 879 -17.97 -36.50 7.40
N ALA A 880 -18.26 -35.38 6.73
CA ALA A 880 -17.34 -34.26 6.59
C ALA A 880 -18.01 -32.89 6.78
N TRP A 881 -17.27 -31.95 7.36
CA TRP A 881 -17.48 -30.52 7.20
C TRP A 881 -16.97 -30.07 5.83
N ILE A 882 -17.66 -29.10 5.22
CA ILE A 882 -17.20 -28.42 4.00
C ILE A 882 -16.71 -27.05 4.42
N ILE A 883 -15.44 -26.74 4.14
CA ILE A 883 -14.82 -25.45 4.46
C ILE A 883 -14.50 -24.66 3.18
N LYS A 884 -14.64 -23.35 3.26
CA LYS A 884 -14.19 -22.38 2.24
C LYS A 884 -12.78 -21.94 2.60
N ASN A 885 -11.82 -22.27 1.75
CA ASN A 885 -10.42 -21.87 1.93
C ASN A 885 -10.16 -20.46 1.37
N SER A 886 -8.99 -19.90 1.68
CA SER A 886 -8.54 -18.54 1.33
C SER A 886 -7.39 -18.50 0.33
N TYR A 887 -7.17 -19.59 -0.42
CA TYR A 887 -6.14 -19.70 -1.48
C TYR A 887 -6.74 -19.69 -2.91
N GLY A 888 -7.84 -18.95 -3.13
CA GLY A 888 -8.50 -18.84 -4.44
C GLY A 888 -9.54 -19.93 -4.76
N GLU A 889 -10.10 -19.86 -5.97
CA GLU A 889 -11.09 -20.82 -6.54
C GLU A 889 -10.42 -21.87 -7.44
N GLU A 890 -9.21 -21.55 -7.90
CA GLU A 890 -8.34 -22.33 -8.78
C GLU A 890 -7.66 -23.54 -8.11
N ASN A 891 -7.69 -23.60 -6.77
CA ASN A 891 -7.06 -24.63 -5.95
C ASN A 891 -8.09 -25.55 -5.28
N TYR A 892 -7.69 -26.79 -4.97
CA TYR A 892 -8.55 -27.82 -4.33
C TYR A 892 -9.82 -28.13 -5.16
N ASP A 893 -10.89 -28.60 -4.53
CA ASP A 893 -12.19 -28.80 -5.19
C ASP A 893 -12.92 -27.45 -5.30
N HIS A 894 -12.50 -26.64 -6.27
CA HIS A 894 -13.04 -25.29 -6.52
C HIS A 894 -13.02 -24.39 -5.26
N GLY A 895 -11.88 -24.36 -4.56
CA GLY A 895 -11.66 -23.61 -3.31
C GLY A 895 -12.22 -24.28 -2.05
N TYR A 896 -12.94 -25.41 -2.16
CA TYR A 896 -13.43 -26.17 -1.01
C TYR A 896 -12.43 -27.25 -0.57
N VAL A 897 -12.43 -27.51 0.74
CA VAL A 897 -11.80 -28.67 1.37
C VAL A 897 -12.83 -29.38 2.25
N TYR A 898 -12.72 -30.71 2.32
CA TYR A 898 -13.59 -31.57 3.12
C TYR A 898 -12.84 -32.05 4.36
N VAL A 899 -13.24 -31.60 5.56
CA VAL A 899 -12.59 -32.00 6.82
C VAL A 899 -13.45 -33.03 7.54
N SER A 900 -12.86 -34.15 7.93
CA SER A 900 -13.53 -35.22 8.67
C SER A 900 -14.20 -34.73 9.96
N TYR A 901 -15.41 -35.19 10.27
CA TYR A 901 -16.04 -34.91 11.57
C TYR A 901 -15.23 -35.41 12.78
N TYR A 902 -14.35 -36.37 12.55
CA TYR A 902 -13.53 -37.04 13.56
C TYR A 902 -12.16 -36.39 13.75
N ASP A 903 -11.86 -35.32 13.00
CA ASP A 903 -10.57 -34.64 13.02
C ASP A 903 -10.23 -34.07 14.41
N THR A 904 -9.00 -34.37 14.86
CA THR A 904 -8.50 -34.04 16.20
C THR A 904 -7.96 -32.61 16.33
N VAL A 905 -7.59 -31.96 15.22
CA VAL A 905 -6.98 -30.61 15.22
C VAL A 905 -7.96 -29.54 14.71
N PHE A 906 -8.97 -29.95 13.92
CA PHE A 906 -10.05 -29.07 13.44
C PHE A 906 -10.86 -28.48 14.62
N ASN A 907 -10.54 -27.25 14.99
CA ASN A 907 -11.19 -26.51 16.06
C ASN A 907 -12.39 -25.72 15.51
N ILE A 908 -13.58 -26.31 15.68
CA ILE A 908 -14.88 -25.68 15.45
C ILE A 908 -15.57 -25.31 16.77
N ASP A 909 -14.83 -25.32 17.88
CA ASP A 909 -15.32 -25.34 19.25
C ASP A 909 -15.15 -23.95 19.89
N GLY A 910 -16.05 -23.02 19.56
CA GLY A 910 -15.91 -21.58 19.83
C GLY A 910 -15.87 -20.70 18.57
N GLY A 911 -15.91 -21.32 17.40
CA GLY A 911 -16.07 -20.67 16.09
C GLY A 911 -17.23 -19.67 16.03
N VAL A 912 -17.03 -18.57 15.32
CA VAL A 912 -17.84 -17.34 15.41
C VAL A 912 -18.86 -17.26 14.27
N ALA A 913 -20.12 -17.01 14.64
CA ALA A 913 -21.24 -16.73 13.74
C ALA A 913 -21.73 -15.28 13.94
N TYR A 914 -21.91 -14.52 12.85
CA TYR A 914 -22.27 -13.10 12.90
C TYR A 914 -23.78 -12.88 12.74
N LEU A 915 -24.40 -12.08 13.62
CA LEU A 915 -25.85 -11.94 13.71
C LEU A 915 -26.35 -10.57 13.24
N PHE A 916 -27.24 -10.58 12.26
CA PHE A 916 -27.97 -9.40 11.77
C PHE A 916 -29.46 -9.46 12.13
N GLU A 917 -29.78 -9.75 13.40
CA GLU A 917 -31.16 -9.71 13.93
C GLU A 917 -31.51 -8.35 14.58
N ASN A 918 -30.51 -7.61 15.07
CA ASN A 918 -30.64 -6.34 15.76
C ASN A 918 -30.60 -5.15 14.78
N THR A 919 -31.72 -4.42 14.65
CA THR A 919 -31.88 -3.32 13.67
C THR A 919 -31.84 -1.91 14.28
N GLU A 920 -31.45 -1.77 15.55
CA GLU A 920 -31.39 -0.44 16.18
C GLU A 920 -30.22 0.37 15.63
N ASN A 921 -30.50 1.63 15.29
CA ASN A 921 -29.56 2.50 14.60
C ASN A 921 -28.69 3.28 15.61
N TYR A 922 -27.91 2.56 16.42
CA TYR A 922 -27.01 3.17 17.39
C TYR A 922 -25.97 4.06 16.69
N THR A 923 -25.70 5.22 17.25
CA THR A 923 -24.92 6.30 16.62
C THR A 923 -23.54 6.52 17.25
N LYS A 924 -23.35 5.99 18.46
CA LYS A 924 -22.11 6.03 19.23
C LYS A 924 -21.93 4.70 19.98
N ASN A 925 -20.75 4.10 19.87
CA ASN A 925 -20.29 2.98 20.67
C ASN A 925 -19.19 3.47 21.61
N TYR A 926 -19.47 3.56 22.92
CA TYR A 926 -18.50 3.90 23.96
C TYR A 926 -17.85 2.61 24.47
N GLN A 927 -16.52 2.53 24.42
CA GLN A 927 -15.74 1.33 24.73
C GLN A 927 -14.39 1.69 25.33
N THR A 928 -13.74 0.71 25.96
CA THR A 928 -12.36 0.77 26.48
C THR A 928 -11.52 -0.37 25.91
N ASP A 929 -12.18 -1.49 25.67
CA ASP A 929 -11.81 -2.64 24.88
C ASP A 929 -11.75 -2.31 23.37
N ILE A 930 -10.52 -2.23 22.85
CA ILE A 930 -10.14 -2.27 21.43
C ILE A 930 -8.79 -2.96 21.33
N GLY A 931 -8.59 -3.82 20.32
CA GLY A 931 -7.36 -4.62 20.17
C GLY A 931 -7.28 -5.75 21.20
N GLY A 932 -6.47 -6.76 20.93
CA GLY A 932 -6.32 -7.92 21.81
C GLY A 932 -7.49 -8.91 21.80
N ASP A 933 -7.23 -10.06 22.42
CA ASP A 933 -8.13 -11.21 22.55
C ASP A 933 -9.14 -11.02 23.70
N ILE A 934 -10.16 -11.89 23.72
CA ILE A 934 -11.29 -11.82 24.67
C ILE A 934 -11.25 -13.06 25.57
N PHE A 935 -10.82 -12.88 26.82
CA PHE A 935 -10.74 -13.96 27.82
C PHE A 935 -11.98 -13.94 28.73
N LEU A 936 -12.74 -15.04 28.77
CA LEU A 936 -13.87 -15.21 29.69
C LEU A 936 -13.42 -15.88 30.99
N VAL A 937 -13.45 -15.14 32.10
CA VAL A 937 -13.11 -15.66 33.44
C VAL A 937 -14.38 -16.03 34.19
N ASN A 938 -14.39 -17.23 34.79
CA ASN A 938 -15.54 -17.86 35.44
C ASN A 938 -15.17 -18.63 36.73
N ASP A 939 -14.15 -18.18 37.46
CA ASP A 939 -13.63 -18.77 38.71
C ASP A 939 -14.44 -18.47 40.00
N SER A 940 -15.54 -17.71 39.89
CA SER A 940 -16.39 -17.31 41.04
C SER A 940 -17.88 -17.55 40.78
N ASP A 941 -18.66 -17.76 41.84
CA ASP A 941 -20.12 -17.90 41.81
C ASP A 941 -20.80 -16.76 41.01
N SER A 942 -20.26 -15.54 41.08
CA SER A 942 -20.76 -14.38 40.32
C SER A 942 -19.73 -13.24 40.27
N TYR A 943 -19.73 -12.49 39.17
CA TYR A 943 -18.99 -11.22 39.06
C TYR A 943 -19.93 -10.02 39.03
N SER A 944 -19.38 -8.87 39.41
CA SER A 944 -19.85 -7.56 38.97
C SER A 944 -18.69 -6.83 38.30
N TYR A 945 -18.87 -6.31 37.09
CA TYR A 945 -17.89 -5.46 36.41
C TYR A 945 -18.51 -4.15 35.94
N LYS A 946 -17.69 -3.11 35.73
CA LYS A 946 -18.18 -1.79 35.33
C LYS A 946 -17.19 -0.99 34.50
N ASN A 947 -17.71 -0.21 33.57
CA ASN A 947 -16.98 0.83 32.82
C ASN A 947 -17.63 2.21 33.07
N SER A 948 -16.81 3.26 33.16
CA SER A 948 -17.25 4.63 33.47
C SER A 948 -16.77 5.64 32.41
N TYR A 949 -17.71 6.39 31.84
CA TYR A 949 -17.48 7.30 30.72
C TYR A 949 -17.97 8.73 31.04
N GLN A 950 -17.54 9.69 30.23
CA GLN A 950 -18.16 11.02 30.15
C GLN A 950 -18.82 11.16 28.77
N SER A 951 -20.09 11.59 28.74
CA SER A 951 -20.80 11.76 27.47
C SER A 951 -20.24 12.96 26.69
N ILE A 952 -20.01 12.75 25.39
CA ILE A 952 -19.62 13.81 24.46
C ILE A 952 -20.82 14.49 23.77
N GLY A 953 -22.05 14.04 24.04
CA GLY A 953 -23.26 14.45 23.31
C GLY A 953 -24.54 14.46 24.15
N ASP A 954 -25.59 15.04 23.56
CA ASP A 954 -26.96 15.04 24.10
C ASP A 954 -27.72 13.82 23.53
N ASP A 955 -27.45 12.67 24.14
CA ASP A 955 -27.76 11.33 23.62
C ASP A 955 -28.66 10.52 24.56
N TYR A 956 -29.13 9.37 24.08
CA TYR A 956 -29.83 8.36 24.86
C TYR A 956 -29.03 7.06 24.92
N ILE A 957 -28.53 6.69 26.09
CA ILE A 957 -27.99 5.34 26.34
C ILE A 957 -29.14 4.37 26.11
N SER A 958 -28.93 3.42 25.20
CA SER A 958 -30.01 2.60 24.61
C SER A 958 -29.74 1.10 24.63
N ALA A 959 -28.47 0.69 24.65
CA ALA A 959 -28.07 -0.71 24.83
C ALA A 959 -26.68 -0.84 25.47
N VAL A 960 -26.37 -2.05 25.95
CA VAL A 960 -25.09 -2.44 26.56
C VAL A 960 -24.66 -3.76 25.94
N GLY A 961 -23.43 -3.84 25.44
CA GLY A 961 -22.87 -5.05 24.80
C GLY A 961 -21.80 -5.70 25.66
N THR A 962 -21.87 -7.03 25.79
CA THR A 962 -20.84 -7.84 26.45
C THR A 962 -20.90 -9.30 26.01
N CYS A 963 -19.92 -10.12 26.42
CA CYS A 963 -19.87 -11.55 26.14
C CYS A 963 -20.44 -12.40 27.29
N PHE A 964 -21.05 -13.53 26.92
CA PHE A 964 -21.61 -14.55 27.80
C PHE A 964 -20.97 -15.91 27.51
N ASN A 965 -20.75 -16.72 28.56
CA ASN A 965 -20.13 -18.03 28.42
C ASN A 965 -21.12 -19.12 27.96
N ASP A 966 -22.43 -18.91 28.15
CA ASP A 966 -23.49 -19.84 27.74
C ASP A 966 -24.79 -19.11 27.34
N ALA A 967 -25.70 -19.82 26.69
CA ALA A 967 -27.11 -19.43 26.58
C ALA A 967 -27.82 -19.53 27.95
N ASP A 968 -28.95 -18.83 28.08
CA ASP A 968 -29.75 -18.74 29.30
C ASP A 968 -29.00 -18.23 30.56
N GLU A 969 -27.74 -17.76 30.48
CA GLU A 969 -27.00 -17.15 31.60
C GLU A 969 -27.78 -15.93 32.17
N ASP A 970 -28.11 -15.94 33.47
CA ASP A 970 -28.83 -14.84 34.14
C ASP A 970 -27.92 -13.62 34.33
N TYR A 971 -28.40 -12.43 33.95
CA TYR A 971 -27.64 -11.18 34.06
C TYR A 971 -28.42 -10.03 34.72
N THR A 972 -27.71 -8.98 35.13
CA THR A 972 -28.30 -7.68 35.52
C THR A 972 -27.43 -6.49 35.11
N VAL A 973 -28.01 -5.58 34.34
CA VAL A 973 -27.42 -4.29 33.93
C VAL A 973 -27.96 -3.17 34.83
N GLU A 974 -27.07 -2.36 35.41
CA GLU A 974 -27.40 -1.16 36.19
C GLU A 974 -26.70 0.07 35.60
N ILE A 975 -27.43 1.18 35.39
CA ILE A 975 -26.87 2.40 34.79
C ILE A 975 -27.01 3.57 35.75
N TYR A 976 -25.87 4.20 36.05
CA TYR A 976 -25.76 5.39 36.88
C TYR A 976 -25.38 6.59 36.00
N VAL A 977 -26.01 7.74 36.22
CA VAL A 977 -25.60 9.02 35.61
C VAL A 977 -25.43 10.05 36.71
N ASN A 978 -24.26 10.69 36.75
CA ASN A 978 -23.78 11.56 37.83
C ASN A 978 -23.98 10.93 39.22
N ASN A 979 -23.54 9.68 39.36
CA ASN A 979 -23.65 8.84 40.56
C ASN A 979 -25.09 8.57 41.05
N VAL A 980 -26.10 8.75 40.20
CA VAL A 980 -27.51 8.44 40.48
C VAL A 980 -27.99 7.31 39.56
N LEU A 981 -28.39 6.18 40.15
CA LEU A 981 -29.00 5.05 39.45
C LEU A 981 -30.23 5.51 38.64
N LYS A 982 -30.30 5.11 37.38
CA LYS A 982 -31.36 5.48 36.42
C LYS A 982 -32.21 4.28 36.02
N THR A 983 -31.59 3.12 35.80
CA THR A 983 -32.28 1.85 35.53
C THR A 983 -31.48 0.68 36.11
N SER A 984 -32.19 -0.41 36.39
CA SER A 984 -31.68 -1.73 36.74
C SER A 984 -32.57 -2.72 35.99
N GLN A 985 -31.98 -3.56 35.14
CA GLN A 985 -32.67 -4.47 34.23
C GLN A 985 -31.99 -5.84 34.27
N SER A 986 -32.76 -6.89 34.52
CA SER A 986 -32.29 -8.27 34.54
C SER A 986 -32.86 -9.06 33.35
N GLY A 987 -32.13 -10.07 32.89
CA GLY A 987 -32.52 -10.92 31.77
C GLY A 987 -31.70 -12.20 31.71
N LYS A 988 -31.81 -12.91 30.59
CA LYS A 988 -31.02 -14.11 30.26
C LYS A 988 -30.33 -13.96 28.91
N SER A 989 -29.13 -14.51 28.76
CA SER A 989 -28.43 -14.49 27.47
C SER A 989 -29.18 -15.33 26.42
N PRO A 990 -29.35 -14.84 25.17
CA PRO A 990 -29.97 -15.62 24.09
C PRO A 990 -29.05 -16.68 23.48
N PHE A 991 -27.73 -16.60 23.68
CA PHE A 991 -26.71 -17.51 23.14
C PHE A 991 -25.34 -17.30 23.82
N ARG A 992 -24.43 -18.28 23.72
CA ARG A 992 -23.00 -18.10 24.00
C ARG A 992 -22.38 -17.11 23.02
N GLY A 993 -21.58 -16.15 23.49
CA GLY A 993 -20.92 -15.12 22.66
C GLY A 993 -21.30 -13.67 23.03
N PHE A 994 -21.06 -12.73 22.11
CA PHE A 994 -21.32 -11.29 22.30
C PHE A 994 -22.78 -10.93 22.01
N HIS A 995 -23.47 -10.30 22.96
CA HIS A 995 -24.85 -9.85 22.79
C HIS A 995 -25.04 -8.37 23.17
N THR A 996 -25.72 -7.60 22.31
CA THR A 996 -26.14 -6.23 22.59
C THR A 996 -27.51 -6.20 23.27
N ILE A 997 -27.49 -6.06 24.60
CA ILE A 997 -28.66 -5.99 25.48
C ILE A 997 -29.37 -4.64 25.30
N LYS A 998 -30.52 -4.65 24.63
CA LYS A 998 -31.39 -3.47 24.51
C LYS A 998 -32.03 -3.10 25.85
N LEU A 999 -32.01 -1.82 26.19
CA LEU A 999 -32.64 -1.30 27.41
C LEU A 999 -34.16 -1.10 27.22
N GLU A 1000 -34.96 -1.52 28.20
CA GLU A 1000 -36.40 -1.24 28.23
C GLU A 1000 -36.70 0.27 28.30
N ASN A 1001 -35.83 1.03 28.95
CA ASN A 1001 -35.97 2.46 29.18
C ASN A 1001 -34.67 3.18 28.79
N GLN A 1002 -34.71 3.94 27.70
CA GLN A 1002 -33.59 4.75 27.23
C GLN A 1002 -33.23 5.86 28.24
N ILE A 1003 -31.94 6.02 28.54
CA ILE A 1003 -31.45 6.94 29.56
C ILE A 1003 -30.81 8.17 28.91
N GLN A 1004 -31.44 9.33 29.05
CA GLN A 1004 -30.90 10.60 28.55
C GLN A 1004 -29.64 11.01 29.33
N VAL A 1005 -28.58 11.33 28.58
CA VAL A 1005 -27.35 11.99 29.02
C VAL A 1005 -27.13 13.27 28.24
N LYS A 1006 -26.28 14.16 28.75
CA LYS A 1006 -25.86 15.40 28.08
C LYS A 1006 -24.35 15.48 27.99
N ILE A 1007 -23.85 16.34 27.11
CA ILE A 1007 -22.41 16.59 27.02
C ILE A 1007 -21.85 17.01 28.39
N GLY A 1008 -20.84 16.27 28.88
CA GLY A 1008 -20.23 16.44 30.19
C GLY A 1008 -20.91 15.72 31.37
N ASP A 1009 -22.04 15.01 31.16
CA ASP A 1009 -22.56 14.07 32.18
C ASP A 1009 -21.64 12.85 32.28
N ASN A 1010 -21.26 12.47 33.49
CA ASN A 1010 -20.54 11.21 33.74
C ASN A 1010 -21.56 10.07 33.88
N PHE A 1011 -21.29 8.92 33.29
CA PHE A 1011 -22.14 7.73 33.44
C PHE A 1011 -21.30 6.46 33.65
N THR A 1012 -21.85 5.53 34.44
CA THR A 1012 -21.24 4.24 34.75
C THR A 1012 -22.27 3.16 34.44
N VAL A 1013 -21.85 2.15 33.69
CA VAL A 1013 -22.63 0.93 33.48
C VAL A 1013 -21.99 -0.16 34.32
N VAL A 1014 -22.81 -0.82 35.14
CA VAL A 1014 -22.44 -2.00 35.94
C VAL A 1014 -23.16 -3.20 35.36
N MET A 1015 -22.43 -4.28 35.10
CA MET A 1015 -22.95 -5.57 34.66
C MET A 1015 -22.71 -6.63 35.74
N LYS A 1016 -23.60 -7.61 35.83
CA LYS A 1016 -23.57 -8.70 36.81
C LYS A 1016 -24.00 -10.00 36.14
N THR A 1017 -23.19 -11.05 36.29
CA THR A 1017 -23.19 -12.28 35.49
C THR A 1017 -22.46 -13.40 36.25
N HIS A 1018 -22.39 -14.60 35.67
CA HIS A 1018 -21.55 -15.68 36.18
C HIS A 1018 -20.12 -15.63 35.60
N SER A 1019 -19.93 -15.02 34.43
CA SER A 1019 -18.61 -14.80 33.80
C SER A 1019 -18.26 -13.32 33.57
N VAL A 1020 -16.98 -12.97 33.52
CA VAL A 1020 -16.48 -11.63 33.13
C VAL A 1020 -15.56 -11.71 31.92
N PRO A 1021 -15.81 -10.95 30.83
CA PRO A 1021 -14.91 -10.88 29.69
C PRO A 1021 -13.85 -9.78 29.88
N ILE A 1022 -12.59 -10.18 29.78
CA ILE A 1022 -11.40 -9.34 29.99
C ILE A 1022 -10.59 -9.25 28.69
N VAL A 1023 -9.99 -8.09 28.46
CA VAL A 1023 -9.02 -7.83 27.39
C VAL A 1023 -7.74 -7.28 28.02
N ASN A 1024 -6.59 -7.88 27.71
CA ASN A 1024 -5.27 -7.48 28.21
C ASN A 1024 -4.14 -7.52 27.13
N THR A 1025 -4.35 -8.20 26.00
CA THR A 1025 -3.38 -8.27 24.88
C THR A 1025 -3.55 -7.14 23.86
N SER A 1026 -3.80 -5.91 24.31
CA SER A 1026 -3.96 -4.74 23.44
C SER A 1026 -2.75 -3.81 23.50
N ARG A 1027 -2.44 -3.14 22.38
CA ARG A 1027 -1.55 -1.96 22.37
C ARG A 1027 -2.18 -0.70 22.97
N MET A 1028 -3.51 -0.65 23.12
CA MET A 1028 -4.14 0.44 23.86
C MET A 1028 -3.78 0.33 25.35
N HIS A 1029 -2.93 1.22 25.86
CA HIS A 1029 -2.73 1.42 27.31
C HIS A 1029 -4.07 1.43 28.08
N PHE A 1030 -4.13 0.93 29.31
CA PHE A 1030 -5.37 0.94 30.11
C PHE A 1030 -5.41 2.03 31.17
N LYS A 1031 -6.44 2.88 31.10
CA LYS A 1031 -6.58 4.05 31.96
C LYS A 1031 -7.23 3.72 33.31
N ALA A 1032 -6.47 3.94 34.38
CA ALA A 1032 -6.94 3.78 35.75
C ALA A 1032 -8.22 4.58 36.07
N ASN A 1033 -9.01 4.02 36.98
CA ASN A 1033 -10.29 4.52 37.49
C ASN A 1033 -11.42 4.54 36.45
N VAL A 1034 -11.32 3.73 35.39
CA VAL A 1034 -12.34 3.60 34.33
C VAL A 1034 -13.07 2.25 34.41
N SER A 1035 -12.31 1.16 34.42
CA SER A 1035 -12.77 -0.23 34.33
C SER A 1035 -12.51 -0.97 35.63
N PHE A 1036 -13.48 -1.71 36.16
CA PHE A 1036 -13.30 -2.42 37.43
C PHE A 1036 -14.02 -3.78 37.45
N ILE A 1037 -13.50 -4.70 38.26
CA ILE A 1037 -14.03 -6.05 38.49
C ILE A 1037 -14.23 -6.26 39.99
N ASP A 1038 -15.28 -6.99 40.37
CA ASP A 1038 -15.57 -7.47 41.73
C ASP A 1038 -16.06 -8.92 41.64
N ASN A 1039 -15.30 -9.87 42.19
CA ASN A 1039 -15.60 -11.30 42.22
C ASN A 1039 -16.29 -11.75 43.54
N GLY A 1040 -16.79 -10.79 44.34
CA GLY A 1040 -17.33 -10.99 45.69
C GLY A 1040 -16.40 -10.49 46.81
N THR A 1041 -15.17 -10.10 46.49
CA THR A 1041 -14.20 -9.55 47.46
C THR A 1041 -14.20 -8.01 47.52
N GLY A 1042 -14.77 -7.33 46.53
CA GLY A 1042 -14.75 -5.88 46.37
C GLY A 1042 -14.18 -5.44 45.01
N TRP A 1043 -14.37 -4.16 44.70
CA TRP A 1043 -13.91 -3.57 43.43
C TRP A 1043 -12.39 -3.40 43.34
N LYS A 1044 -11.75 -4.14 42.42
CA LYS A 1044 -10.40 -3.90 41.91
C LYS A 1044 -10.46 -3.08 40.60
N ASP A 1045 -9.48 -2.20 40.36
CA ASP A 1045 -9.32 -1.48 39.09
C ASP A 1045 -8.65 -2.41 38.07
N ALA A 1046 -9.17 -2.48 36.84
CA ALA A 1046 -8.66 -3.43 35.84
C ALA A 1046 -7.30 -3.00 35.27
N SER A 1047 -6.98 -1.70 35.32
CA SER A 1047 -5.67 -1.19 34.91
C SER A 1047 -4.52 -1.73 35.76
N ASP A 1048 -4.79 -2.14 36.99
CA ASP A 1048 -3.79 -2.68 37.91
C ASP A 1048 -3.20 -4.01 37.41
N ASP A 1049 -3.92 -4.71 36.52
CA ASP A 1049 -3.49 -5.95 35.84
C ASP A 1049 -3.15 -5.71 34.34
N ASN A 1050 -2.96 -4.44 33.94
CA ASN A 1050 -2.92 -3.99 32.54
C ASN A 1050 -4.08 -4.57 31.70
N ALA A 1051 -5.32 -4.41 32.19
CA ALA A 1051 -6.50 -4.96 31.54
C ALA A 1051 -7.69 -3.98 31.50
N THR A 1052 -8.69 -4.34 30.70
CA THR A 1052 -10.03 -3.73 30.72
C THR A 1052 -11.11 -4.81 30.62
N VAL A 1053 -12.36 -4.45 30.92
CA VAL A 1053 -13.52 -5.32 30.73
C VAL A 1053 -14.25 -4.97 29.45
N LEU A 1054 -14.62 -6.00 28.70
CA LEU A 1054 -15.41 -5.86 27.48
C LEU A 1054 -16.86 -5.54 27.85
N LEU A 1055 -17.16 -4.24 27.90
CA LEU A 1055 -18.45 -3.70 28.31
C LEU A 1055 -18.72 -2.41 27.53
N LYS A 1056 -19.20 -2.61 26.31
CA LYS A 1056 -19.51 -1.57 25.32
C LYS A 1056 -20.87 -0.93 25.62
N VAL A 1057 -21.00 0.38 25.42
CA VAL A 1057 -22.23 1.14 25.73
C VAL A 1057 -22.70 1.91 24.51
N TYR A 1058 -23.87 1.53 24.00
CA TYR A 1058 -24.44 2.07 22.77
C TYR A 1058 -25.43 3.19 23.05
N THR A 1059 -25.23 4.33 22.39
CA THR A 1059 -26.16 5.47 22.44
C THR A 1059 -26.75 5.78 21.07
N MET A 1060 -27.98 6.27 21.09
CA MET A 1060 -28.62 6.90 19.95
C MET A 1060 -28.59 8.41 20.18
N GLU A 1061 -28.25 9.20 19.15
CA GLU A 1061 -28.45 10.65 19.21
C GLU A 1061 -29.90 10.96 19.58
N THR A 1062 -30.14 12.10 20.24
CA THR A 1062 -31.50 12.61 20.37
C THR A 1062 -32.11 12.79 18.98
N LEU A 1063 -32.95 11.83 18.55
CA LEU A 1063 -33.80 11.98 17.37
C LEU A 1063 -34.52 13.32 17.51
N ARG A 1064 -34.24 14.25 16.59
CA ARG A 1064 -34.98 15.50 16.45
C ARG A 1064 -36.33 15.21 15.78
N GLU A 1065 -37.10 14.34 16.42
CA GLU A 1065 -38.54 14.31 16.30
C GLU A 1065 -39.04 15.75 16.42
N ASN A 1066 -39.99 16.10 15.55
CA ASN A 1066 -40.44 17.46 15.34
C ASN A 1066 -39.39 18.45 14.76
N LEU A 1067 -38.60 17.96 13.79
CA LEU A 1067 -38.17 18.79 12.65
C LEU A 1067 -39.33 19.55 11.95
N THR A 1068 -40.59 19.16 12.22
CA THR A 1068 -41.84 19.82 11.82
C THR A 1068 -42.22 21.04 12.63
N ASP A 1069 -41.76 21.19 13.88
CA ASP A 1069 -42.20 22.27 14.78
C ASP A 1069 -41.32 23.52 14.67
N ARG A 1070 -40.10 23.36 14.12
CA ARG A 1070 -39.22 24.50 13.83
C ARG A 1070 -39.74 25.29 12.64
N ILE A 1071 -39.88 26.59 12.84
CA ILE A 1071 -40.51 27.47 11.85
C ILE A 1071 -39.58 27.61 10.64
N PRO A 1072 -40.05 27.37 9.39
CA PRO A 1072 -39.23 27.58 8.20
C PRO A 1072 -38.77 29.03 8.07
N THR A 1073 -37.55 29.24 7.57
CA THR A 1073 -37.01 30.59 7.35
C THR A 1073 -36.66 30.86 5.90
N ARG A 1074 -36.43 32.14 5.59
CA ARG A 1074 -35.94 32.61 4.29
C ARG A 1074 -34.98 33.79 4.46
N ILE A 1075 -34.15 33.99 3.45
CA ILE A 1075 -33.22 35.11 3.36
C ILE A 1075 -33.69 36.04 2.23
N ASP A 1076 -34.34 37.15 2.55
CA ASP A 1076 -34.66 38.17 1.56
C ASP A 1076 -33.37 38.96 1.24
N CYS A 1077 -32.73 38.72 0.09
CA CYS A 1077 -31.59 39.50 -0.40
C CYS A 1077 -31.79 39.97 -1.86
N LYS A 1078 -30.94 40.88 -2.34
CA LYS A 1078 -31.05 41.45 -3.71
C LYS A 1078 -29.70 41.64 -4.39
N ASN A 1079 -29.64 41.29 -5.67
CA ASN A 1079 -28.50 41.57 -6.55
C ASN A 1079 -28.13 43.06 -6.50
N MET A 1080 -26.84 43.35 -6.35
CA MET A 1080 -26.32 44.70 -6.13
C MET A 1080 -25.49 45.18 -7.33
N THR A 1081 -25.53 46.48 -7.63
CA THR A 1081 -24.48 47.15 -8.42
C THR A 1081 -23.72 48.17 -7.57
N THR A 1082 -22.40 47.99 -7.51
CA THR A 1082 -21.44 48.89 -6.84
C THR A 1082 -20.34 49.32 -7.80
N THR A 1083 -19.38 50.12 -7.31
CA THR A 1083 -18.28 50.69 -8.10
C THR A 1083 -16.95 50.36 -7.44
N ALA A 1084 -15.98 49.89 -8.23
CA ALA A 1084 -14.66 49.46 -7.80
C ALA A 1084 -13.99 50.46 -6.85
N VAL A 1085 -13.51 49.98 -5.71
CA VAL A 1085 -12.81 50.76 -4.69
C VAL A 1085 -11.31 50.51 -4.81
N ALA A 1086 -10.56 51.48 -5.33
CA ALA A 1086 -9.10 51.38 -5.35
C ALA A 1086 -8.55 51.63 -3.94
N ALA A 1087 -7.44 50.96 -3.58
CA ALA A 1087 -6.84 51.07 -2.25
C ALA A 1087 -6.52 52.52 -1.86
N GLU A 1088 -6.08 53.34 -2.82
CA GLU A 1088 -5.70 54.75 -2.59
C GLU A 1088 -6.91 55.70 -2.50
N ASP A 1089 -8.11 55.25 -2.85
CA ASP A 1089 -9.29 56.11 -3.06
C ASP A 1089 -9.90 56.65 -1.77
N GLY A 1090 -9.78 55.91 -0.67
CA GLY A 1090 -10.43 56.23 0.60
C GLY A 1090 -11.95 56.35 0.50
N ARG A 1091 -12.57 55.71 -0.50
CA ARG A 1091 -14.03 55.52 -0.55
C ARG A 1091 -14.38 54.26 0.22
N ILE A 1092 -15.39 54.37 1.07
CA ILE A 1092 -16.04 53.21 1.70
C ILE A 1092 -17.02 52.62 0.68
N GLY A 1093 -17.02 51.29 0.54
CA GLY A 1093 -17.92 50.54 -0.34
C GLY A 1093 -19.38 50.58 0.13
N LYS A 1094 -20.30 50.23 -0.78
CA LYS A 1094 -21.72 50.08 -0.41
C LYS A 1094 -21.90 48.86 0.50
N TYR A 1095 -22.85 48.95 1.43
CA TYR A 1095 -23.34 47.78 2.13
C TYR A 1095 -24.23 46.93 1.22
N PHE A 1096 -23.87 45.67 1.05
CA PHE A 1096 -24.79 44.59 0.73
C PHE A 1096 -25.61 44.29 2.00
N VAL A 1097 -26.92 44.09 1.84
CA VAL A 1097 -27.87 43.92 2.95
C VAL A 1097 -28.73 42.70 2.67
N VAL A 1098 -28.86 41.86 3.70
CA VAL A 1098 -29.70 40.66 3.71
C VAL A 1098 -30.67 40.73 4.88
N PHE A 1099 -31.83 40.11 4.78
CA PHE A 1099 -32.81 40.05 5.86
C PHE A 1099 -33.20 38.59 6.12
N LEU A 1100 -33.05 38.10 7.36
CA LEU A 1100 -33.54 36.80 7.78
C LEU A 1100 -34.97 36.94 8.33
N LYS A 1101 -35.86 36.04 7.88
CA LYS A 1101 -37.27 36.04 8.27
C LYS A 1101 -37.78 34.62 8.44
N ASP A 1102 -38.85 34.45 9.23
CA ASP A 1102 -39.67 33.23 9.19
C ASP A 1102 -40.45 33.11 7.87
N GLU A 1103 -41.26 32.07 7.73
CA GLU A 1103 -42.16 31.87 6.60
C GLU A 1103 -43.22 32.98 6.48
N ASN A 1104 -43.75 33.47 7.61
CA ASN A 1104 -44.79 34.50 7.69
C ASN A 1104 -44.27 35.90 7.30
N GLY A 1105 -42.95 36.10 7.31
CA GLY A 1105 -42.27 37.37 7.02
C GLY A 1105 -41.90 38.19 8.25
N THR A 1106 -42.05 37.65 9.46
CA THR A 1106 -41.55 38.20 10.72
C THR A 1106 -40.02 38.29 10.65
N ALA A 1107 -39.47 39.42 11.10
CA ALA A 1107 -38.02 39.63 11.12
C ALA A 1107 -37.35 38.87 12.27
N LEU A 1108 -36.29 38.11 11.99
CA LEU A 1108 -35.57 37.33 13.00
C LEU A 1108 -34.33 38.08 13.48
N SER A 1109 -34.44 38.73 14.64
CA SER A 1109 -33.39 39.52 15.30
C SER A 1109 -32.40 38.64 16.08
N ASN A 1110 -31.16 39.12 16.24
CA ASN A 1110 -30.07 38.48 16.99
C ASN A 1110 -29.67 37.06 16.53
N LYS A 1111 -30.08 36.64 15.32
CA LYS A 1111 -29.71 35.34 14.76
C LYS A 1111 -28.38 35.44 13.98
N PRO A 1112 -27.51 34.42 14.03
CA PRO A 1112 -26.25 34.40 13.27
C PRO A 1112 -26.51 34.12 11.78
N ILE A 1113 -25.81 34.82 10.88
CA ILE A 1113 -25.91 34.62 9.43
C ILE A 1113 -24.54 34.78 8.78
N LYS A 1114 -24.15 33.76 8.00
CA LYS A 1114 -22.86 33.69 7.29
C LYS A 1114 -23.01 34.25 5.88
N ILE A 1115 -22.12 35.15 5.48
CA ILE A 1115 -22.03 35.65 4.09
C ILE A 1115 -20.68 35.23 3.52
N GLY A 1116 -20.67 34.32 2.55
CA GLY A 1116 -19.47 33.72 1.95
C GLY A 1116 -19.14 34.27 0.56
N PHE A 1117 -17.85 34.46 0.29
CA PHE A 1117 -17.30 34.81 -1.02
C PHE A 1117 -15.81 34.44 -1.12
N ASN A 1118 -15.43 33.71 -2.19
CA ASN A 1118 -14.03 33.42 -2.56
C ASN A 1118 -13.22 32.80 -1.40
N GLY A 1119 -13.65 31.63 -0.92
CA GLY A 1119 -13.05 30.93 0.24
C GLY A 1119 -13.28 31.60 1.61
N ARG A 1120 -13.68 32.89 1.66
CA ARG A 1120 -13.84 33.63 2.91
C ARG A 1120 -15.29 33.75 3.36
N VAL A 1121 -15.53 33.41 4.62
CA VAL A 1121 -16.82 33.60 5.30
C VAL A 1121 -16.78 34.88 6.14
N TYR A 1122 -17.92 35.58 6.21
CA TYR A 1122 -18.14 36.72 7.09
C TYR A 1122 -19.37 36.46 7.98
N ASP A 1123 -19.13 36.11 9.24
CA ASP A 1123 -20.16 35.98 10.26
C ASP A 1123 -20.79 37.33 10.62
N ARG A 1124 -22.12 37.38 10.68
CA ARG A 1124 -22.88 38.56 11.07
C ARG A 1124 -24.02 38.16 11.99
N THR A 1125 -24.53 39.12 12.74
CA THR A 1125 -25.76 38.99 13.53
C THR A 1125 -26.82 39.89 12.90
N THR A 1126 -28.07 39.45 12.88
CA THR A 1126 -29.20 40.25 12.41
C THR A 1126 -29.62 41.33 13.42
N ASP A 1127 -29.93 42.53 12.93
CA ASP A 1127 -30.49 43.61 13.76
C ASP A 1127 -31.99 43.40 14.09
N GLU A 1128 -32.57 44.33 14.83
CA GLU A 1128 -34.00 44.33 15.24
C GLU A 1128 -34.99 44.23 14.06
N ASN A 1129 -34.56 44.56 12.83
CA ASN A 1129 -35.34 44.44 11.59
C ASN A 1129 -34.97 43.16 10.81
N GLY A 1130 -34.29 42.21 11.45
CA GLY A 1130 -33.81 40.96 10.87
C GLY A 1130 -32.66 41.15 9.89
N SER A 1131 -32.03 42.35 9.82
CA SER A 1131 -31.10 42.67 8.74
C SER A 1131 -29.64 42.56 9.13
N ALA A 1132 -28.83 41.93 8.27
CA ALA A 1132 -27.38 41.85 8.40
C ALA A 1132 -26.69 42.53 7.20
N LYS A 1133 -25.48 43.07 7.41
CA LYS A 1133 -24.83 43.98 6.47
C LYS A 1133 -23.35 43.66 6.25
N LEU A 1134 -22.93 43.56 4.99
CA LEU A 1134 -21.52 43.37 4.58
C LEU A 1134 -21.07 44.51 3.67
N GLN A 1135 -19.90 45.09 3.94
CA GLN A 1135 -19.37 46.23 3.20
C GLN A 1135 -18.53 45.77 2.01
N ILE A 1136 -18.92 46.17 0.79
CA ILE A 1136 -18.32 45.64 -0.45
C ILE A 1136 -17.23 46.57 -0.98
N ASN A 1137 -15.99 46.28 -0.59
CA ASN A 1137 -14.77 47.06 -0.92
C ASN A 1137 -13.94 46.46 -2.07
N LEU A 1138 -14.58 45.78 -3.03
CA LEU A 1138 -13.89 45.10 -4.13
C LEU A 1138 -13.22 46.07 -5.11
N ALA A 1139 -11.96 45.79 -5.48
CA ALA A 1139 -11.10 46.69 -6.25
C ALA A 1139 -11.20 46.53 -7.78
N TYR A 1140 -11.81 45.45 -8.27
CA TYR A 1140 -11.85 45.10 -9.70
C TYR A 1140 -13.27 44.98 -10.23
N LYS A 1141 -13.45 45.20 -11.53
CA LYS A 1141 -14.71 45.01 -12.25
C LYS A 1141 -15.01 43.51 -12.32
N GLY A 1142 -16.29 43.15 -12.18
CA GLY A 1142 -16.73 41.76 -12.25
C GLY A 1142 -18.18 41.61 -11.81
N THR A 1143 -18.73 40.39 -11.92
CA THR A 1143 -19.97 40.00 -11.25
C THR A 1143 -19.64 38.83 -10.34
N TYR A 1144 -19.69 39.08 -9.05
CA TYR A 1144 -19.28 38.16 -8.01
C TYR A 1144 -20.51 37.50 -7.39
N THR A 1145 -20.50 36.18 -7.23
CA THR A 1145 -21.56 35.44 -6.52
C THR A 1145 -21.23 35.40 -5.04
N PHE A 1146 -22.16 35.84 -4.20
CA PHE A 1146 -22.10 35.73 -2.75
C PHE A 1146 -23.11 34.69 -2.30
N ALA A 1147 -22.68 33.76 -1.45
CA ALA A 1147 -23.55 32.79 -0.78
C ALA A 1147 -23.96 33.35 0.59
N ILE A 1148 -25.20 33.12 1.01
CA ILE A 1148 -25.72 33.60 2.29
C ILE A 1148 -26.45 32.45 2.97
N GLY A 1149 -26.02 32.08 4.17
CA GLY A 1149 -26.55 30.94 4.92
C GLY A 1149 -26.88 31.28 6.37
N PHE A 1150 -28.08 30.89 6.80
CA PHE A 1150 -28.44 30.69 8.19
C PHE A 1150 -28.55 29.18 8.41
N LEU A 1151 -27.82 28.64 9.39
CA LEU A 1151 -27.75 27.19 9.61
C LEU A 1151 -28.99 26.62 10.33
N GLY A 1152 -29.88 27.48 10.81
CA GLY A 1152 -30.96 27.11 11.72
C GLY A 1152 -30.53 27.21 13.18
N ASP A 1153 -31.48 26.99 14.08
CA ASP A 1153 -31.28 26.85 15.51
C ASP A 1153 -32.42 26.00 16.12
N ASN A 1154 -32.68 26.14 17.43
CA ASN A 1154 -33.69 25.38 18.14
C ASN A 1154 -35.13 25.79 17.77
N ASP A 1155 -35.37 27.05 17.37
CA ASP A 1155 -36.72 27.52 17.02
C ASP A 1155 -36.96 27.52 15.50
N TYR A 1156 -35.88 27.63 14.70
CA TYR A 1156 -35.96 27.93 13.27
C TYR A 1156 -35.17 26.96 12.38
N LEU A 1157 -35.74 26.62 11.22
CA LEU A 1157 -35.00 25.88 10.19
C LEU A 1157 -33.98 26.79 9.48
N GLY A 1158 -32.90 26.19 8.99
CA GLY A 1158 -31.90 26.89 8.18
C GLY A 1158 -32.42 27.35 6.82
N ALA A 1159 -31.78 28.39 6.28
CA ALA A 1159 -32.08 28.96 4.97
C ALA A 1159 -30.79 29.32 4.23
N PHE A 1160 -30.84 29.25 2.90
CA PHE A 1160 -29.71 29.58 2.03
C PHE A 1160 -30.20 30.34 0.79
N GLU A 1161 -29.46 31.37 0.39
CA GLU A 1161 -29.71 32.16 -0.81
C GLU A 1161 -28.41 32.62 -1.47
N VAL A 1162 -28.50 33.05 -2.75
CA VAL A 1162 -27.35 33.56 -3.51
C VAL A 1162 -27.62 34.92 -4.15
N ALA A 1163 -26.66 35.84 -4.02
CA ALA A 1163 -26.74 37.18 -4.59
C ALA A 1163 -25.57 37.48 -5.52
N LYS A 1164 -25.87 38.11 -6.66
CA LYS A 1164 -24.86 38.59 -7.62
C LYS A 1164 -24.55 40.07 -7.39
N ILE A 1165 -23.28 40.36 -7.13
CA ILE A 1165 -22.74 41.68 -6.85
C ILE A 1165 -21.89 42.11 -8.05
N THR A 1166 -22.45 42.99 -8.88
CA THR A 1166 -21.76 43.55 -10.05
C THR A 1166 -20.98 44.80 -9.67
N VAL A 1167 -19.65 44.73 -9.80
CA VAL A 1167 -18.72 45.85 -9.60
C VAL A 1167 -18.39 46.47 -10.95
N LYS A 1168 -18.67 47.76 -11.10
CA LYS A 1168 -18.30 48.55 -12.30
C LYS A 1168 -17.05 49.38 -12.03
N VAL A 1169 -16.23 49.63 -13.06
CA VAL A 1169 -15.06 50.52 -12.95
C VAL A 1169 -15.44 51.91 -12.46
N GLN A 1170 -14.58 52.55 -11.67
CA GLN A 1170 -14.75 53.95 -11.26
C GLN A 1170 -14.24 54.92 -12.35
N THR A 1171 -14.80 56.13 -12.40
CA THR A 1171 -14.32 57.17 -13.34
C THR A 1171 -13.15 57.96 -12.73
N PRO A 1172 -11.91 57.83 -13.24
CA PRO A 1172 -10.76 58.56 -12.71
C PRO A 1172 -10.76 60.04 -13.12
N LYS A 1173 -10.04 60.86 -12.34
CA LYS A 1173 -9.78 62.28 -12.60
C LYS A 1173 -8.41 62.45 -13.28
N LEU A 1174 -8.40 62.61 -14.61
CA LEU A 1174 -7.21 62.95 -15.41
C LEU A 1174 -7.14 64.45 -15.70
N ALA A 1175 -6.09 65.11 -15.22
CA ALA A 1175 -5.83 66.54 -15.41
C ALA A 1175 -4.54 66.79 -16.20
N THR A 1176 -4.50 67.87 -16.98
CA THR A 1176 -3.29 68.41 -17.60
C THR A 1176 -3.45 69.92 -17.76
N SER A 1177 -2.33 70.63 -17.90
CA SER A 1177 -2.28 72.10 -17.98
C SER A 1177 -1.58 72.56 -19.25
N ASN A 1178 -2.01 73.69 -19.80
CA ASN A 1178 -1.32 74.33 -20.91
C ASN A 1178 0.12 74.70 -20.52
N LYS A 1179 1.04 74.65 -21.48
CA LYS A 1179 2.46 74.98 -21.30
C LYS A 1179 2.93 75.94 -22.39
N SER A 1180 3.91 76.78 -22.05
CA SER A 1180 4.57 77.68 -22.99
C SER A 1180 6.08 77.60 -22.80
N TYR A 1181 6.83 77.57 -23.90
CA TYR A 1181 8.29 77.54 -23.91
C TYR A 1181 8.80 78.44 -25.06
N LYS A 1182 10.00 79.02 -24.92
CA LYS A 1182 10.72 79.56 -26.09
C LYS A 1182 11.05 78.40 -27.03
N ALA A 1183 11.00 78.61 -28.34
CA ALA A 1183 11.34 77.57 -29.33
C ALA A 1183 12.74 76.97 -29.11
N SER A 1184 13.70 77.78 -28.66
CA SER A 1184 15.07 77.40 -28.30
C SER A 1184 15.23 76.62 -26.99
N ALA A 1185 14.16 76.32 -26.25
CA ALA A 1185 14.25 75.54 -25.01
C ALA A 1185 14.73 74.10 -25.29
N LYS A 1186 15.86 73.72 -24.68
CA LYS A 1186 16.49 72.37 -24.82
C LYS A 1186 15.54 71.24 -24.42
N THR A 1187 14.72 71.45 -23.39
CA THR A 1187 13.74 70.48 -22.90
C THR A 1187 12.35 71.13 -22.87
N LYS A 1188 11.36 70.43 -23.42
CA LYS A 1188 9.95 70.82 -23.45
C LYS A 1188 9.15 69.65 -22.90
N SER A 1189 8.43 69.85 -21.79
CA SER A 1189 7.80 68.75 -21.05
C SER A 1189 6.29 68.92 -20.94
N LEU A 1190 5.56 67.82 -21.12
CA LEU A 1190 4.13 67.73 -20.86
C LEU A 1190 3.90 66.87 -19.61
N THR A 1191 2.93 67.29 -18.80
CA THR A 1191 2.61 66.68 -17.51
C THR A 1191 1.13 66.36 -17.41
N ALA A 1192 0.78 65.19 -16.90
CA ALA A 1192 -0.59 64.82 -16.59
C ALA A 1192 -0.67 64.27 -15.17
N THR A 1193 -1.73 64.61 -14.43
CA THR A 1193 -1.99 64.11 -13.09
C THR A 1193 -3.19 63.17 -13.14
N PHE A 1194 -2.99 61.92 -12.71
CA PHE A 1194 -4.03 60.90 -12.62
C PHE A 1194 -4.42 60.69 -11.15
N LYS A 1195 -5.72 60.65 -10.90
CA LYS A 1195 -6.33 60.60 -9.57
C LYS A 1195 -7.57 59.71 -9.58
N THR A 1196 -7.92 59.15 -8.42
CA THR A 1196 -9.16 58.40 -8.21
C THR A 1196 -10.42 59.26 -8.36
N ALA A 1197 -11.59 58.64 -8.29
CA ALA A 1197 -12.87 59.35 -8.19
C ALA A 1197 -12.90 60.38 -7.03
N ASN A 1198 -12.38 60.04 -5.84
CA ASN A 1198 -12.27 61.02 -4.74
C ASN A 1198 -11.15 62.07 -4.93
N GLY A 1199 -10.24 61.90 -5.91
CA GLY A 1199 -9.17 62.85 -6.16
C GLY A 1199 -7.85 62.56 -5.43
N LYS A 1200 -7.73 61.41 -4.77
CA LYS A 1200 -6.46 60.86 -4.28
C LYS A 1200 -5.55 60.53 -5.47
N VAL A 1201 -4.23 60.63 -5.30
CA VAL A 1201 -3.26 60.39 -6.39
C VAL A 1201 -3.02 58.90 -6.59
N VAL A 1202 -2.82 58.47 -7.84
CA VAL A 1202 -2.62 57.06 -8.20
C VAL A 1202 -1.31 56.91 -8.97
N ALA A 1203 -0.42 56.05 -8.47
CA ALA A 1203 0.90 55.81 -9.03
C ALA A 1203 0.89 54.69 -10.10
N ASN A 1204 2.00 54.50 -10.79
CA ASN A 1204 2.31 53.43 -11.76
C ASN A 1204 1.39 53.32 -13.00
N LYS A 1205 0.38 54.18 -13.19
CA LYS A 1205 -0.55 54.10 -14.33
C LYS A 1205 0.04 54.72 -15.60
N LYS A 1206 0.05 53.97 -16.70
CA LYS A 1206 0.59 54.34 -18.03
C LYS A 1206 -0.32 55.39 -18.69
N ILE A 1207 0.16 56.65 -18.79
CA ILE A 1207 -0.55 57.76 -19.45
C ILE A 1207 0.11 58.07 -20.79
N SER A 1208 -0.69 58.09 -21.86
CA SER A 1208 -0.25 58.42 -23.21
C SER A 1208 -0.51 59.89 -23.55
N PHE A 1209 0.44 60.52 -24.23
CA PHE A 1209 0.44 61.93 -24.64
C PHE A 1209 0.65 62.00 -26.16
N THR A 1210 -0.38 62.39 -26.91
CA THR A 1210 -0.28 62.55 -28.37
C THR A 1210 -0.21 64.03 -28.73
N VAL A 1211 0.86 64.45 -29.42
CA VAL A 1211 1.07 65.83 -29.90
C VAL A 1211 1.68 65.80 -31.30
N ASN A 1212 1.15 66.62 -32.22
CA ASN A 1212 1.61 66.70 -33.61
C ASN A 1212 1.76 65.31 -34.29
N GLY A 1213 0.76 64.43 -34.12
CA GLY A 1213 0.74 63.07 -34.65
C GLY A 1213 1.62 62.05 -33.91
N LYS A 1214 2.60 62.47 -33.11
CA LYS A 1214 3.47 61.55 -32.34
C LYS A 1214 2.92 61.30 -30.94
N THR A 1215 2.89 60.02 -30.55
CA THR A 1215 2.53 59.59 -29.20
C THR A 1215 3.78 59.32 -28.36
N TYR A 1216 3.72 59.72 -27.10
CA TYR A 1216 4.68 59.47 -26.03
C TYR A 1216 3.92 58.82 -24.86
N SER A 1217 4.58 58.09 -23.97
CA SER A 1217 3.93 57.60 -22.74
C SER A 1217 4.86 57.68 -21.52
N ALA A 1218 4.27 57.74 -20.33
CA ALA A 1218 4.97 57.64 -19.05
C ALA A 1218 4.04 57.03 -17.99
N LYS A 1219 4.57 56.23 -17.06
CA LYS A 1219 3.85 55.81 -15.85
C LYS A 1219 3.75 56.99 -14.87
N THR A 1220 2.72 57.04 -14.03
CA THR A 1220 2.61 58.07 -12.97
C THR A 1220 3.55 57.80 -11.81
N ASN A 1221 4.20 58.84 -11.27
CA ASN A 1221 4.99 58.72 -10.05
C ASN A 1221 4.11 58.67 -8.78
N SER A 1222 4.74 58.58 -7.60
CA SER A 1222 4.07 58.60 -6.28
C SER A 1222 3.22 59.84 -5.99
N LYS A 1223 3.37 60.93 -6.75
CA LYS A 1223 2.53 62.14 -6.68
C LYS A 1223 1.39 62.11 -7.72
N GLY A 1224 1.17 60.98 -8.38
CA GLY A 1224 0.18 60.77 -9.44
C GLY A 1224 0.51 61.46 -10.76
N ILE A 1225 1.78 61.87 -10.99
CA ILE A 1225 2.17 62.69 -12.14
C ILE A 1225 2.96 61.85 -13.15
N ALA A 1226 2.44 61.75 -14.38
CA ALA A 1226 3.17 61.26 -15.54
C ALA A 1226 3.79 62.45 -16.29
N THR A 1227 5.04 62.33 -16.75
CA THR A 1227 5.77 63.40 -17.44
C THR A 1227 6.48 62.86 -18.68
N VAL A 1228 6.29 63.50 -19.84
CA VAL A 1228 7.00 63.18 -21.09
C VAL A 1228 7.77 64.39 -21.61
N LYS A 1229 8.93 64.15 -22.24
CA LYS A 1229 9.70 65.16 -22.99
C LYS A 1229 9.28 65.08 -24.46
N VAL A 1230 8.99 66.23 -25.10
CA VAL A 1230 8.49 66.28 -26.48
C VAL A 1230 9.39 67.09 -27.41
N SER A 1231 9.64 66.58 -28.62
CA SER A 1231 10.64 67.10 -29.55
C SER A 1231 9.98 68.01 -30.59
N LEU A 1232 9.81 69.29 -30.25
CA LEU A 1232 9.17 70.29 -31.11
C LEU A 1232 10.05 71.54 -31.23
N ASN A 1233 10.37 71.93 -32.48
CA ASN A 1233 11.40 72.94 -32.78
C ASN A 1233 10.89 74.15 -33.58
N LYS A 1234 9.68 74.09 -34.18
CA LYS A 1234 9.07 75.22 -34.88
C LYS A 1234 8.20 76.05 -33.93
N LYS A 1235 8.09 77.36 -34.15
CA LYS A 1235 7.16 78.24 -33.43
C LYS A 1235 5.72 77.90 -33.80
N GLY A 1236 4.79 78.05 -32.86
CA GLY A 1236 3.37 77.74 -33.06
C GLY A 1236 2.68 77.23 -31.79
N THR A 1237 1.37 76.99 -31.87
CA THR A 1237 0.60 76.38 -30.77
C THR A 1237 0.11 74.99 -31.17
N TYR A 1238 0.60 73.98 -30.47
CA TYR A 1238 0.29 72.58 -30.68
C TYR A 1238 -0.79 72.13 -29.70
N SER A 1239 -1.90 71.61 -30.21
CA SER A 1239 -2.86 70.87 -29.37
C SER A 1239 -2.28 69.49 -29.04
N PHE A 1240 -2.38 69.08 -27.79
CA PHE A 1240 -2.03 67.72 -27.34
C PHE A 1240 -3.21 67.07 -26.61
N THR A 1241 -3.29 65.74 -26.68
CA THR A 1241 -4.27 64.95 -25.93
C THR A 1241 -3.53 64.01 -24.98
N VAL A 1242 -3.94 64.00 -23.72
CA VAL A 1242 -3.53 62.98 -22.74
C VAL A 1242 -4.65 61.95 -22.60
N LYS A 1243 -4.32 60.67 -22.61
CA LYS A 1243 -5.27 59.55 -22.50
C LYS A 1243 -4.76 58.51 -21.51
N PHE A 1244 -5.64 58.06 -20.63
CA PHE A 1244 -5.55 56.79 -19.93
C PHE A 1244 -6.46 55.78 -20.64
N ALA A 1245 -5.97 54.55 -20.86
CA ALA A 1245 -6.67 53.56 -21.69
C ALA A 1245 -7.89 52.94 -21.01
N GLY A 1246 -7.93 52.93 -19.67
CA GLY A 1246 -8.82 52.07 -18.88
C GLY A 1246 -8.04 50.88 -18.31
N ASP A 1247 -8.49 50.34 -17.18
CA ASP A 1247 -8.04 49.06 -16.61
C ASP A 1247 -9.22 48.37 -15.87
N ASN A 1248 -8.95 47.34 -15.07
CA ASN A 1248 -10.00 46.62 -14.33
C ASN A 1248 -10.58 47.40 -13.14
N THR A 1249 -10.01 48.54 -12.76
CA THR A 1249 -10.48 49.40 -11.66
C THR A 1249 -11.02 50.74 -12.18
N PHE A 1250 -10.36 51.33 -13.18
CA PHE A 1250 -10.58 52.69 -13.65
C PHE A 1250 -11.05 52.74 -15.11
N ALA A 1251 -12.09 53.54 -15.39
CA ALA A 1251 -12.59 53.79 -16.74
C ALA A 1251 -11.57 54.56 -17.62
N ALA A 1252 -11.65 54.36 -18.94
CA ALA A 1252 -10.90 55.13 -19.92
C ALA A 1252 -11.23 56.63 -19.83
N VAL A 1253 -10.21 57.50 -19.89
CA VAL A 1253 -10.40 58.96 -19.81
C VAL A 1253 -9.39 59.70 -20.66
N SER A 1254 -9.76 60.85 -21.21
CA SER A 1254 -8.83 61.74 -21.92
C SER A 1254 -9.06 63.21 -21.61
N LYS A 1255 -8.01 64.02 -21.78
CA LYS A 1255 -8.05 65.49 -21.62
C LYS A 1255 -7.18 66.15 -22.69
N LYS A 1256 -7.57 67.33 -23.15
CA LYS A 1256 -6.80 68.11 -24.14
C LYS A 1256 -6.10 69.30 -23.47
N GLY A 1257 -4.92 69.64 -23.97
CA GLY A 1257 -4.15 70.81 -23.57
C GLY A 1257 -3.47 71.48 -24.78
N LYS A 1258 -2.87 72.65 -24.56
CA LYS A 1258 -2.11 73.41 -25.57
C LYS A 1258 -0.68 73.63 -25.13
N LEU A 1259 0.26 73.44 -26.08
CA LEU A 1259 1.68 73.69 -25.93
C LEU A 1259 2.08 74.79 -26.94
N THR A 1260 2.43 75.97 -26.45
CA THR A 1260 2.83 77.10 -27.30
C THR A 1260 4.36 77.26 -27.31
N LEU A 1261 4.93 77.40 -28.50
CA LEU A 1261 6.35 77.68 -28.73
C LEU A 1261 6.54 79.09 -29.32
N SER A 1262 7.20 79.96 -28.56
CA SER A 1262 7.41 81.40 -28.85
C SER A 1262 8.80 81.77 -29.32
#